data_AF-A0AA39T0F1-F1
#
_entry.id   AF-A0AA39T0F1-F1
#
_cell.length_a   1.000
_cell.length_b   1.000
_cell.length_c   1.000
_cell.angle_alpha   90.00
_cell.angle_beta   90.00
_cell.angle_gamma   90.00
#
_symmetry.space_group_name_H-M   'P 1'
#
loop_
_entity.id
_entity.type
_entity.pdbx_description
1 polymer ?
#
loop_
_entity_poly.entity_id
_entity_poly.type
_entity_poly.pdbx_seq_one_letter_code
_entity_poly.pdbx_strand_id
1 'polypeptide(L)'
;MSNSTLPSSQIASQTLQTYPTPLSPPLPSISKEVELARAMSASSKSSLFKLSRTDVLYEDEWLIAVNKPPGVYCESVLASVPCLLPGGSTEAGSDGLSEGTQVNLPELHLANRLDRDTSGVMIITKSHKVAAKLVKAFTDHKIRKTYIALCIGLTPKWKQINIKSGHGRSKFGVWRVYAASDVGRTLPGGSSVRDMVTSFEVLSVNGKGSFKEPSNFPKDEENIIMVEEKAVIDDDAKKDEILVRAFPQSGRTHQIRLHCQYLGISIRGDVKYEGVYEWKGKTYNGHELHAESLSFEHPVTGCPVMFRAPLPFWATQWFLVSKVRVSNDRGSNGYSDRLIEEAEAEEGVDSLEVTIKCAEIQHAISVGATSFLFTQYKYLSVFVGVFSAIIFLFLGSVKGFSTKSEPCTYNKGNLCKPALANALFTTIAFLLGAFTSTLSGFLGMKIATYANARTTLEARKGVGKAFIVAFRSGAVMGFLLAANGLLVLYVSINLFKLYYGDDWEGLYESITGYGLGGSSMALFGRVGGGIYTKAADVGADLVGKVERNIPEDDPRNPAVIADNVGDNVGDIAGMGSDLFGSYAESSCAALFVASISSFGIGHDYTAMSYPLIISSMGLVVCLITTIFATDLFEIKSVSEIEPSLKRQLVISTVLMTAGIAMVSFFALPSEFTLFNFGTEMTVKHWHIFFCVAIGLWAGLVIGYTTEYYTSNAYSPVRDVADSCRTGAATNVIFGLALGYKSVIIPIFAIAVSIYVSFSLAAMYGIAVSALGMLSTIATGLAIDAYGPISDNAGGIAEMAGMSHKIRETTDALDAAGNTTAAIGKGFAIGSAALVSLALFGAYVSRAGIKTVDVLTPKVFIGLIVGAMLPYWFSAMTMKSVGKAALKMVEEVRRQFNTIPGLMEGRAKPDYATCVKISTDASLREMIPPGALVMLTPLIAGTFFGVETLAGVLAGSLVSGVQVAISASNTGGAWDNAKKYIEAGVSEHAKSLGPKGSDAHKAAVIGDTVGDPLKDTSGPSLNILIKLMAVESLVFAPFFAAHGGLLFKLL
;
A
#
# COMPACT_ATOMS: atom_id res chain seq x y z
N MET A 1 -14.71 -31.41 -73.07
CA MET A 1 -14.19 -30.54 -74.16
C MET A 1 -13.32 -29.50 -73.48
N SER A 2 -12.07 -29.18 -73.81
CA SER A 2 -11.11 -29.57 -74.84
C SER A 2 -9.88 -28.69 -74.57
N ASN A 3 -8.67 -29.24 -74.78
CA ASN A 3 -7.37 -28.53 -74.90
C ASN A 3 -6.83 -27.87 -73.61
N SER A 4 -5.53 -27.92 -73.27
CA SER A 4 -4.32 -28.12 -74.06
C SER A 4 -3.19 -28.75 -73.21
N THR A 5 -2.35 -29.54 -73.87
CA THR A 5 -1.11 -30.14 -73.37
C THR A 5 0.02 -29.11 -73.24
N LEU A 6 0.68 -29.06 -72.08
CA LEU A 6 1.98 -28.41 -71.84
C LEU A 6 3.00 -29.48 -71.40
N PRO A 7 4.20 -29.56 -72.00
CA PRO A 7 5.22 -30.50 -71.55
C PRO A 7 6.21 -29.88 -70.55
N SER A 8 6.56 -30.70 -69.56
CA SER A 8 7.82 -30.76 -68.79
C SER A 8 8.25 -29.54 -67.96
N SER A 9 7.72 -29.44 -66.73
CA SER A 9 8.28 -28.66 -65.61
C SER A 9 9.37 -29.42 -64.83
N GLN A 10 10.29 -30.09 -65.55
CA GLN A 10 11.43 -30.82 -64.97
C GLN A 10 12.68 -29.94 -64.76
N ILE A 11 12.54 -28.60 -64.65
CA ILE A 11 13.67 -27.66 -64.56
C ILE A 11 13.69 -26.83 -63.25
N ALA A 12 12.71 -26.94 -62.35
CA ALA A 12 12.65 -26.09 -61.14
C ALA A 12 12.98 -26.80 -59.81
N SER A 13 13.55 -28.02 -59.83
CA SER A 13 13.84 -28.79 -58.60
C SER A 13 15.34 -29.01 -58.31
N GLN A 14 16.25 -28.26 -58.96
CA GLN A 14 17.71 -28.45 -58.77
C GLN A 14 18.48 -27.20 -58.31
N THR A 15 17.83 -26.10 -57.94
CA THR A 15 18.49 -24.85 -57.49
C THR A 15 18.24 -24.46 -56.02
N LEU A 16 17.57 -25.31 -55.22
CA LEU A 16 17.17 -24.99 -53.84
C LEU A 16 18.16 -25.42 -52.74
N GLN A 17 19.32 -26.00 -53.08
CA GLN A 17 20.29 -26.48 -52.08
C GLN A 17 21.45 -25.52 -51.75
N THR A 18 21.52 -24.32 -52.35
CA THR A 18 22.70 -23.45 -52.18
C THR A 18 22.65 -22.51 -50.97
N TYR A 19 21.48 -22.23 -50.39
CA TYR A 19 21.33 -21.25 -49.29
C TYR A 19 20.81 -21.87 -47.98
N PRO A 20 21.36 -21.47 -46.81
CA PRO A 20 20.81 -21.82 -45.50
C PRO A 20 19.32 -21.50 -45.36
N THR A 21 18.56 -22.39 -44.72
CA THR A 21 17.13 -22.18 -44.42
C THR A 21 16.97 -21.70 -42.98
N PRO A 22 16.18 -20.64 -42.71
CA PRO A 22 15.98 -20.17 -41.35
C PRO A 22 15.17 -21.19 -40.53
N LEU A 23 15.62 -21.43 -39.30
CA LEU A 23 14.99 -22.31 -38.31
C LEU A 23 13.95 -21.57 -37.46
N SER A 24 14.03 -20.23 -37.37
CA SER A 24 13.01 -19.42 -36.72
C SER A 24 11.77 -19.19 -37.61
N PRO A 25 10.56 -19.11 -37.03
CA PRO A 25 9.32 -18.90 -37.78
C PRO A 25 9.27 -17.55 -38.55
N PRO A 26 8.37 -17.41 -39.54
CA PRO A 26 8.10 -16.14 -40.19
C PRO A 26 7.56 -15.08 -39.24
N LEU A 27 7.69 -13.81 -39.62
CA LEU A 27 7.13 -12.72 -38.83
C LEU A 27 5.59 -12.82 -38.81
N PRO A 28 4.94 -12.63 -37.66
CA PRO A 28 3.48 -12.52 -37.60
C PRO A 28 2.96 -11.40 -38.51
N SER A 29 1.83 -11.60 -39.19
CA SER A 29 1.24 -10.61 -40.11
C SER A 29 0.95 -9.28 -39.41
N ILE A 30 0.43 -9.34 -38.18
CA ILE A 30 0.11 -8.18 -37.32
C ILE A 30 1.33 -7.36 -36.90
N SER A 31 2.54 -7.92 -36.94
CA SER A 31 3.76 -7.25 -36.48
C SER A 31 4.07 -5.97 -37.25
N LYS A 32 3.70 -5.92 -38.54
CA LYS A 32 3.98 -4.76 -39.41
C LYS A 32 3.16 -3.52 -38.98
N GLU A 33 1.89 -3.72 -38.65
CA GLU A 33 0.99 -2.63 -38.24
C GLU A 33 1.36 -2.10 -36.85
N VAL A 34 1.58 -3.00 -35.90
CA VAL A 34 1.94 -2.65 -34.52
C VAL A 34 3.30 -1.95 -34.46
N GLU A 35 4.31 -2.42 -35.20
CA GLU A 35 5.63 -1.78 -35.22
C GLU A 35 5.63 -0.40 -35.88
N LEU A 36 4.76 -0.16 -36.86
CA LEU A 36 4.54 1.16 -37.45
C LEU A 36 3.95 2.14 -36.44
N ALA A 37 2.89 1.74 -35.73
CA ALA A 37 2.26 2.56 -34.68
C ALA A 37 3.25 2.89 -33.56
N ARG A 38 4.06 1.90 -33.14
CA ARG A 38 5.12 2.12 -32.14
C ARG A 38 6.21 3.06 -32.63
N ALA A 39 6.60 2.98 -33.90
CA ALA A 39 7.59 3.90 -34.47
C ALA A 39 7.10 5.36 -34.45
N MET A 40 5.82 5.58 -34.76
CA MET A 40 5.20 6.91 -34.66
C MET A 40 5.17 7.43 -33.23
N SER A 41 4.73 6.60 -32.27
CA SER A 41 4.71 6.98 -30.84
C SER A 41 6.10 7.29 -30.31
N ALA A 42 7.10 6.46 -30.65
CA ALA A 42 8.48 6.68 -30.23
C ALA A 42 9.10 7.93 -30.85
N SER A 43 8.76 8.26 -32.11
CA SER A 43 9.20 9.50 -32.74
C SER A 43 8.68 10.72 -31.98
N SER A 44 7.40 10.71 -31.58
CA SER A 44 6.79 11.77 -30.77
C SER A 44 7.41 11.87 -29.37
N LYS A 45 7.62 10.74 -28.69
CA LYS A 45 8.32 10.72 -27.39
C LYS A 45 9.75 11.23 -27.49
N SER A 46 10.46 10.84 -28.55
CA SER A 46 11.85 11.21 -28.78
C SER A 46 12.02 12.70 -29.10
N SER A 47 11.05 13.33 -29.78
CA SER A 47 11.08 14.79 -30.01
C SER A 47 10.85 15.61 -28.75
N LEU A 48 10.16 15.06 -27.75
CA LEU A 48 9.88 15.72 -26.47
C LEU A 48 10.88 15.34 -25.37
N PHE A 49 11.77 14.40 -25.64
CA PHE A 49 12.68 13.86 -24.64
C PHE A 49 13.81 14.86 -24.32
N LYS A 50 13.98 15.14 -23.03
CA LYS A 50 15.12 15.89 -22.48
C LYS A 50 15.75 15.05 -21.36
N LEU A 51 17.05 14.85 -21.45
CA LEU A 51 17.81 14.09 -20.47
C LEU A 51 17.96 14.89 -19.17
N SER A 52 17.64 14.27 -18.03
CA SER A 52 17.81 14.86 -16.70
C SER A 52 19.08 14.35 -16.03
N ARG A 53 19.59 15.07 -15.02
CA ARG A 53 20.69 14.60 -14.17
C ARG A 53 20.35 13.28 -13.45
N THR A 54 19.07 13.01 -13.19
CA THR A 54 18.58 11.76 -12.60
C THR A 54 18.71 10.55 -13.53
N ASP A 55 18.87 10.77 -14.84
CA ASP A 55 19.04 9.71 -15.84
C ASP A 55 20.52 9.35 -16.03
N VAL A 56 21.45 10.12 -15.45
CA VAL A 56 22.90 9.87 -15.54
C VAL A 56 23.30 8.89 -14.44
N LEU A 57 23.79 7.72 -14.85
CA LEU A 57 24.28 6.67 -13.97
C LEU A 57 25.72 6.91 -13.53
N TYR A 58 26.52 7.52 -14.41
CA TYR A 58 27.92 7.85 -14.16
C TYR A 58 28.38 8.89 -15.18
N GLU A 59 29.26 9.79 -14.77
CA GLU A 59 29.89 10.76 -15.66
C GLU A 59 31.32 11.02 -15.19
N ASP A 60 32.26 10.99 -16.14
CA ASP A 60 33.63 11.47 -15.94
C ASP A 60 34.04 12.40 -17.09
N GLU A 61 35.33 12.71 -17.19
CA GLU A 61 35.89 13.55 -18.26
C GLU A 61 35.74 12.93 -19.66
N TRP A 62 35.56 11.62 -19.78
CA TRP A 62 35.71 10.87 -21.04
C TRP A 62 34.42 10.20 -21.52
N LEU A 63 33.50 9.84 -20.62
CA LEU A 63 32.25 9.16 -20.92
C LEU A 63 31.11 9.52 -19.95
N ILE A 64 29.89 9.19 -20.37
CA ILE A 64 28.64 9.33 -19.64
C ILE A 64 27.88 8.01 -19.79
N ALA A 65 27.53 7.39 -18.67
CA ALA A 65 26.57 6.29 -18.63
C ALA A 65 25.19 6.84 -18.28
N VAL A 66 24.17 6.50 -19.07
CA VAL A 66 22.79 6.96 -18.89
C VAL A 66 21.81 5.79 -18.84
N ASN A 67 20.71 5.97 -18.12
CA ASN A 67 19.58 5.06 -18.10
C ASN A 67 18.58 5.46 -19.19
N LYS A 68 18.64 4.79 -20.34
CA LYS A 68 17.73 5.07 -21.45
C LYS A 68 16.31 4.57 -21.13
N PRO A 69 15.26 5.41 -21.26
CA PRO A 69 13.88 4.95 -21.14
C PRO A 69 13.41 4.15 -22.38
N PRO A 70 12.40 3.27 -22.23
CA PRO A 70 11.83 2.52 -23.35
C PRO A 70 11.02 3.44 -24.28
N GLY A 71 11.09 3.21 -25.59
CA GLY A 71 10.33 3.96 -26.59
C GLY A 71 10.96 5.30 -26.99
N VAL A 72 12.23 5.54 -26.65
CA VAL A 72 13.02 6.71 -27.07
C VAL A 72 14.20 6.24 -27.93
N TYR A 73 14.54 6.96 -29.00
CA TYR A 73 15.69 6.64 -29.84
C TYR A 73 17.02 7.03 -29.17
N CYS A 74 18.07 6.23 -29.38
CA CYS A 74 19.40 6.47 -28.82
C CYS A 74 19.98 7.82 -29.27
N GLU A 75 19.71 8.20 -30.52
CA GLU A 75 20.14 9.45 -31.11
C GLU A 75 19.52 10.67 -30.42
N SER A 76 18.28 10.55 -29.93
CA SER A 76 17.62 11.62 -29.16
C SER A 76 18.19 11.76 -27.75
N VAL A 77 18.57 10.64 -27.12
CA VAL A 77 19.30 10.67 -25.85
C VAL A 77 20.65 11.38 -26.03
N LEU A 78 21.41 11.03 -27.09
CA LEU A 78 22.66 11.70 -27.43
C LEU A 78 22.49 13.21 -27.66
N ALA A 79 21.49 13.59 -28.47
CA ALA A 79 21.22 14.99 -28.82
C ALA A 79 20.82 15.83 -27.59
N SER A 80 20.27 15.19 -26.55
CA SER A 80 19.91 15.87 -25.31
C SER A 80 21.06 16.01 -24.30
N VAL A 81 22.19 15.31 -24.44
CA VAL A 81 23.33 15.42 -23.51
C VAL A 81 23.86 16.85 -23.32
N PRO A 82 23.96 17.71 -24.36
CA PRO A 82 24.43 19.08 -24.18
C PRO A 82 23.60 19.92 -23.19
N CYS A 83 22.32 19.59 -22.94
CA CYS A 83 21.51 20.31 -21.95
C CYS A 83 21.93 20.05 -20.50
N LEU A 84 22.83 19.09 -20.26
CA LEU A 84 23.40 18.79 -18.95
C LEU A 84 24.70 19.57 -18.66
N LEU A 85 25.30 20.22 -19.66
CA LEU A 85 26.57 20.94 -19.51
C LEU A 85 26.34 22.38 -19.01
N PRO A 86 27.18 22.90 -18.10
CA PRO A 86 27.09 24.28 -17.64
C PRO A 86 27.27 25.25 -18.83
N GLY A 87 26.23 26.03 -19.17
CA GLY A 87 26.23 26.98 -20.29
C GLY A 87 25.43 26.56 -21.54
N GLY A 88 24.80 25.37 -21.54
CA GLY A 88 24.04 24.84 -22.67
C GLY A 88 22.58 25.33 -22.78
N SER A 89 22.34 26.64 -22.83
CA SER A 89 21.06 27.18 -23.34
C SER A 89 21.19 27.43 -24.83
N THR A 90 20.64 26.54 -25.66
CA THR A 90 20.33 26.87 -27.06
C THR A 90 18.82 26.73 -27.26
N GLU A 91 18.12 27.83 -26.99
CA GLU A 91 16.93 28.18 -27.77
C GLU A 91 17.44 28.54 -29.17
N ALA A 92 17.08 27.75 -30.18
CA ALA A 92 17.29 28.14 -31.56
C ALA A 92 16.09 28.99 -32.01
N GLY A 93 16.28 30.30 -32.12
CA GLY A 93 15.28 31.22 -32.68
C GLY A 93 15.69 32.70 -32.66
N SER A 94 16.28 33.15 -33.77
CA SER A 94 16.40 34.52 -34.30
C SER A 94 17.23 35.60 -33.57
N ASP A 95 18.19 36.11 -34.34
CA ASP A 95 18.80 37.45 -34.38
C ASP A 95 19.91 37.87 -33.39
N GLY A 96 21.04 38.30 -33.99
CA GLY A 96 21.94 39.29 -33.43
C GLY A 96 23.38 38.81 -33.17
N LEU A 97 24.33 39.35 -33.93
CA LEU A 97 25.78 39.13 -33.82
C LEU A 97 26.35 39.37 -32.41
N SER A 98 27.27 38.52 -31.97
CA SER A 98 28.51 38.93 -31.26
C SER A 98 29.57 37.83 -31.37
N GLU A 99 30.75 38.15 -31.91
CA GLU A 99 31.95 37.31 -31.82
C GLU A 99 32.51 37.35 -30.38
N GLY A 100 32.76 36.19 -29.78
CA GLY A 100 33.48 36.11 -28.51
C GLY A 100 33.34 34.76 -27.80
N THR A 101 34.33 33.88 -27.99
CA THR A 101 34.56 32.60 -27.29
C THR A 101 33.65 31.43 -27.71
N GLN A 102 34.03 30.73 -28.79
CA GLN A 102 33.51 29.39 -29.06
C GLN A 102 33.94 28.43 -27.93
N VAL A 103 32.99 28.06 -27.06
CA VAL A 103 33.16 26.89 -26.18
C VAL A 103 33.14 25.67 -27.10
N ASN A 104 34.29 25.01 -27.27
CA ASN A 104 34.38 23.75 -28.01
C ASN A 104 33.51 22.70 -27.31
N LEU A 105 32.29 22.49 -27.83
CA LEU A 105 31.42 21.41 -27.37
C LEU A 105 32.12 20.06 -27.65
N PRO A 106 32.20 19.15 -26.67
CA PRO A 106 32.85 17.87 -26.85
C PRO A 106 32.14 17.05 -27.95
N GLU A 107 32.92 16.40 -28.80
CA GLU A 107 32.38 15.52 -29.84
C GLU A 107 31.80 14.25 -29.18
N LEU A 108 30.47 14.17 -29.13
CA LEU A 108 29.77 13.09 -28.46
C LEU A 108 29.52 11.91 -29.41
N HIS A 109 29.88 10.70 -28.99
CA HIS A 109 29.65 9.48 -29.76
C HIS A 109 28.97 8.39 -28.93
N LEU A 110 28.15 7.56 -29.57
CA LEU A 110 27.53 6.40 -28.93
C LEU A 110 28.51 5.23 -28.89
N ALA A 111 28.85 4.75 -27.69
CA ALA A 111 29.64 3.53 -27.53
C ALA A 111 28.78 2.27 -27.70
N ASN A 112 27.50 2.31 -27.30
CA ASN A 112 26.53 1.27 -27.62
C ASN A 112 25.15 1.86 -27.97
N ARG A 113 24.38 1.08 -28.74
CA ARG A 113 22.97 1.38 -29.03
C ARG A 113 22.09 0.30 -28.44
N LEU A 114 20.95 0.71 -27.92
CA LEU A 114 19.85 -0.14 -27.50
C LEU A 114 18.71 -0.02 -28.52
N ASP A 115 17.93 -1.07 -28.72
CA ASP A 115 16.73 -0.98 -29.55
C ASP A 115 15.76 0.07 -28.98
N ARG A 116 14.89 0.61 -29.84
CA ARG A 116 13.89 1.64 -29.49
C ARG A 116 13.19 1.37 -28.15
N ASP A 117 12.68 0.16 -27.98
CA ASP A 117 11.87 -0.22 -26.81
C ASP A 117 12.71 -0.81 -25.67
N THR A 118 14.01 -1.09 -25.89
CA THR A 118 14.91 -1.55 -24.82
C THR A 118 15.25 -0.38 -23.91
N SER A 119 15.07 -0.57 -22.60
CA SER A 119 15.47 0.38 -21.56
C SER A 119 16.80 -0.01 -20.91
N GLY A 120 17.43 0.87 -20.13
CA GLY A 120 18.62 0.54 -19.32
C GLY A 120 19.92 1.18 -19.79
N VAL A 121 21.06 0.58 -19.41
CA VAL A 121 22.39 1.21 -19.50
C VAL A 121 22.82 1.49 -20.95
N MET A 122 23.17 2.75 -21.21
CA MET A 122 23.71 3.24 -22.48
C MET A 122 24.92 4.15 -22.22
N ILE A 123 25.99 3.99 -23.00
CA ILE A 123 27.25 4.72 -22.85
C ILE A 123 27.46 5.70 -24.00
N ILE A 124 27.78 6.94 -23.64
CA ILE A 124 28.08 8.05 -24.52
C ILE A 124 29.50 8.52 -24.22
N THR A 125 30.36 8.64 -25.21
CA THR A 125 31.75 9.09 -25.04
C THR A 125 31.90 10.53 -25.46
N LYS A 126 32.74 11.29 -24.75
CA LYS A 126 33.07 12.70 -25.03
C LYS A 126 34.30 12.86 -25.94
N SER A 127 34.85 11.75 -26.45
CA SER A 127 36.06 11.74 -27.28
C SER A 127 36.04 10.63 -28.33
N HIS A 128 36.34 10.97 -29.57
CA HIS A 128 36.49 10.03 -30.68
C HIS A 128 37.52 8.91 -30.40
N LYS A 129 38.64 9.22 -29.72
CA LYS A 129 39.67 8.22 -29.37
C LYS A 129 39.15 7.19 -28.36
N VAL A 130 38.34 7.63 -27.39
CA VAL A 130 37.70 6.77 -26.39
C VAL A 130 36.60 5.93 -27.05
N ALA A 131 35.82 6.53 -27.94
CA ALA A 131 34.82 5.84 -28.76
C ALA A 131 35.45 4.69 -29.55
N ALA A 132 36.55 4.95 -30.26
CA ALA A 132 37.26 3.93 -31.04
C ALA A 132 37.78 2.78 -30.18
N LYS A 133 38.31 3.07 -28.99
CA LYS A 133 38.76 2.04 -28.03
C LYS A 133 37.59 1.19 -27.51
N LEU A 134 36.44 1.78 -27.19
CA LEU A 134 35.26 1.04 -26.75
C LEU A 134 34.64 0.22 -27.89
N VAL A 135 34.59 0.74 -29.11
CA VAL A 135 34.13 0.00 -30.29
C VAL A 135 35.04 -1.21 -30.56
N LYS A 136 36.35 -1.05 -30.40
CA LYS A 136 37.31 -2.17 -30.47
C LYS A 136 37.06 -3.18 -29.34
N ALA A 137 36.85 -2.74 -28.11
CA ALA A 137 36.53 -3.64 -26.99
C ALA A 137 35.19 -4.40 -27.17
N PHE A 138 34.19 -3.78 -27.81
CA PHE A 138 32.97 -4.47 -28.25
C PHE A 138 33.25 -5.53 -29.32
N THR A 139 34.15 -5.23 -30.25
CA THR A 139 34.53 -6.14 -31.35
C THR A 139 35.35 -7.32 -30.86
N ASP A 140 36.26 -7.08 -29.90
CA ASP A 140 37.12 -8.08 -29.27
C ASP A 140 36.40 -8.87 -28.15
N HIS A 141 35.09 -8.67 -27.96
CA HIS A 141 34.27 -9.30 -26.91
C HIS A 141 34.80 -9.11 -25.47
N LYS A 142 35.48 -7.99 -25.21
CA LYS A 142 36.02 -7.65 -23.87
C LYS A 142 34.99 -6.98 -22.95
N ILE A 143 33.85 -6.56 -23.51
CA ILE A 143 32.77 -5.91 -22.76
C ILE A 143 31.72 -6.94 -22.37
N ARG A 144 31.37 -6.97 -21.08
CA ARG A 144 30.28 -7.83 -20.58
C ARG A 144 29.01 -7.00 -20.42
N LYS A 145 27.89 -7.57 -20.88
CA LYS A 145 26.56 -6.96 -20.77
C LYS A 145 25.59 -7.98 -20.22
N THR A 146 24.70 -7.49 -19.37
CA THR A 146 23.63 -8.28 -18.77
C THR A 146 22.30 -7.62 -19.08
N TYR A 147 21.32 -8.43 -19.47
CA TYR A 147 19.97 -8.00 -19.77
C TYR A 147 18.95 -8.79 -18.95
N ILE A 148 17.83 -8.17 -18.62
CA ILE A 148 16.67 -8.84 -18.04
C ILE A 148 15.53 -8.76 -19.05
N ALA A 149 14.87 -9.88 -19.27
CA ALA A 149 13.68 -9.98 -20.10
C ALA A 149 12.54 -10.61 -19.33
N LEU A 150 11.35 -10.03 -19.44
CA LEU A 150 10.11 -10.67 -19.01
C LEU A 150 9.48 -11.36 -20.21
N CYS A 151 9.42 -12.69 -20.15
CA CYS A 151 9.02 -13.59 -21.23
C CYS A 151 7.68 -14.27 -20.93
N ILE A 152 6.97 -14.67 -21.97
CA ILE A 152 5.78 -15.53 -21.89
C ILE A 152 6.05 -16.78 -22.70
N GLY A 153 5.91 -17.95 -22.08
CA GLY A 153 6.23 -19.22 -22.74
C GLY A 153 6.07 -20.43 -21.86
N LEU A 154 6.53 -21.58 -22.35
CA LEU A 154 6.51 -22.81 -21.55
C LEU A 154 7.55 -22.73 -20.44
N THR A 155 7.19 -23.22 -19.25
CA THR A 155 8.11 -23.26 -18.11
C THR A 155 9.41 -23.99 -18.49
N PRO A 156 10.57 -23.33 -18.40
CA PRO A 156 11.84 -23.95 -18.75
C PRO A 156 12.17 -25.11 -17.82
N LYS A 157 12.65 -26.22 -18.39
CA LYS A 157 13.19 -27.35 -17.61
C LYS A 157 14.63 -27.13 -17.14
N TRP A 158 15.24 -26.03 -17.55
CA TRP A 158 16.61 -25.65 -17.25
C TRP A 158 16.64 -24.42 -16.34
N LYS A 159 17.60 -24.35 -15.43
CA LYS A 159 17.89 -23.13 -14.63
C LYS A 159 18.84 -22.20 -15.37
N GLN A 160 19.81 -22.76 -16.07
CA GLN A 160 20.77 -22.05 -16.91
C GLN A 160 20.95 -22.82 -18.21
N ILE A 161 21.17 -22.09 -19.30
CA ILE A 161 21.40 -22.68 -20.60
C ILE A 161 22.29 -21.81 -21.46
N ASN A 162 23.17 -22.44 -22.24
CA ASN A 162 23.97 -21.79 -23.26
C ASN A 162 23.39 -22.15 -24.62
N ILE A 163 22.96 -21.16 -25.41
CA ILE A 163 22.46 -21.40 -26.76
C ILE A 163 23.45 -20.84 -27.79
N LYS A 164 23.85 -21.69 -28.73
CA LYS A 164 24.74 -21.37 -29.86
C LYS A 164 24.00 -21.58 -31.18
N SER A 165 24.02 -20.58 -32.05
CA SER A 165 23.28 -20.63 -33.32
C SER A 165 23.87 -19.68 -34.36
N GLY A 166 23.59 -19.94 -35.64
CA GLY A 166 23.87 -18.98 -36.71
C GLY A 166 22.77 -17.91 -36.80
N HIS A 167 23.10 -16.61 -36.82
CA HIS A 167 22.14 -15.54 -37.09
C HIS A 167 22.48 -14.81 -38.40
N GLY A 168 21.47 -14.53 -39.21
CA GLY A 168 21.66 -13.79 -40.47
C GLY A 168 20.42 -13.01 -40.91
N ARG A 169 20.60 -12.08 -41.85
CA ARG A 169 19.48 -11.31 -42.41
C ARG A 169 18.86 -12.09 -43.57
N SER A 170 17.56 -12.32 -43.48
CA SER A 170 16.76 -12.86 -44.58
C SER A 170 16.74 -11.89 -45.78
N LYS A 171 16.23 -12.36 -46.93
CA LYS A 171 16.01 -11.56 -48.15
C LYS A 171 15.21 -10.27 -47.89
N PHE A 172 14.40 -10.22 -46.84
CA PHE A 172 13.57 -9.06 -46.45
C PHE A 172 14.23 -8.18 -45.36
N GLY A 173 15.53 -8.38 -45.07
CA GLY A 173 16.28 -7.55 -44.12
C GLY A 173 16.07 -7.89 -42.64
N VAL A 174 15.24 -8.89 -42.32
CA VAL A 174 14.90 -9.31 -40.95
C VAL A 174 15.90 -10.35 -40.46
N TRP A 175 16.37 -10.22 -39.21
CA TRP A 175 17.22 -11.21 -38.57
C TRP A 175 16.47 -12.49 -38.25
N ARG A 176 17.11 -13.64 -38.50
CA ARG A 176 16.56 -14.98 -38.28
C ARG A 176 17.62 -15.90 -37.69
N VAL A 177 17.16 -16.95 -37.00
CA VAL A 177 18.00 -18.05 -36.51
C VAL A 177 18.19 -19.07 -37.62
N TYR A 178 19.41 -19.55 -37.81
CA TYR A 178 19.88 -20.59 -38.73
C TYR A 178 20.69 -21.62 -37.94
N ALA A 179 20.98 -22.75 -38.57
CA ALA A 179 21.81 -23.79 -37.97
C ALA A 179 23.20 -23.25 -37.63
N ALA A 180 23.80 -23.73 -36.54
CA ALA A 180 25.18 -23.41 -36.18
C ALA A 180 26.15 -23.92 -37.25
N SER A 181 25.83 -25.05 -37.91
CA SER A 181 26.56 -25.54 -39.09
C SER A 181 26.57 -24.59 -40.29
N ASP A 182 25.61 -23.66 -40.37
CA ASP A 182 25.49 -22.71 -41.49
C ASP A 182 26.31 -21.43 -41.28
N VAL A 183 26.99 -21.27 -40.15
CA VAL A 183 27.86 -20.12 -39.87
C VAL A 183 28.91 -19.96 -40.98
N GLY A 184 29.08 -18.73 -41.46
CA GLY A 184 29.98 -18.39 -42.58
C GLY A 184 29.36 -18.53 -43.96
N ARG A 185 28.21 -19.18 -44.12
CA ARG A 185 27.50 -19.27 -45.41
C ARG A 185 26.82 -17.95 -45.76
N THR A 186 26.80 -17.63 -47.05
CA THR A 186 26.13 -16.44 -47.61
C THR A 186 24.63 -16.68 -47.73
N LEU A 187 23.80 -15.66 -47.49
CA LEU A 187 22.35 -15.68 -47.62
C LEU A 187 21.87 -14.94 -48.89
N PRO A 188 20.61 -15.16 -49.34
CA PRO A 188 20.08 -14.56 -50.58
C PRO A 188 20.07 -13.02 -50.65
N GLY A 189 20.31 -12.32 -49.53
CA GLY A 189 20.43 -10.86 -49.45
C GLY A 189 21.88 -10.34 -49.33
N GLY A 190 22.89 -11.19 -49.56
CA GLY A 190 24.32 -10.83 -49.50
C GLY A 190 24.92 -10.81 -48.08
N SER A 191 24.12 -10.99 -47.02
CA SER A 191 24.64 -11.14 -45.66
C SER A 191 25.14 -12.56 -45.40
N SER A 192 26.17 -12.72 -44.59
CA SER A 192 26.58 -14.03 -44.07
C SER A 192 25.89 -14.38 -42.74
N VAL A 193 25.74 -15.68 -42.49
CA VAL A 193 25.33 -16.22 -41.19
C VAL A 193 26.49 -16.05 -40.21
N ARG A 194 26.21 -15.45 -39.04
CA ARG A 194 27.19 -15.14 -38.00
C ARG A 194 26.98 -16.00 -36.78
N ASP A 195 28.08 -16.41 -36.14
CA ASP A 195 28.03 -17.11 -34.87
C ASP A 195 27.46 -16.21 -33.76
N MET A 196 26.57 -16.76 -32.93
CA MET A 196 25.91 -16.06 -31.83
C MET A 196 25.72 -16.99 -30.64
N VAL A 197 26.21 -16.54 -29.48
CA VAL A 197 26.12 -17.27 -28.21
C VAL A 197 25.47 -16.41 -27.13
N THR A 198 24.39 -16.89 -26.54
CA THR A 198 23.76 -16.27 -25.36
C THR A 198 23.66 -17.29 -24.24
N SER A 199 24.04 -16.89 -23.04
CA SER A 199 23.71 -17.64 -21.83
C SER A 199 22.44 -17.06 -21.22
N PHE A 200 21.48 -17.91 -20.86
CA PHE A 200 20.29 -17.51 -20.11
C PHE A 200 20.31 -18.12 -18.73
N GLU A 201 19.83 -17.35 -17.75
CA GLU A 201 19.53 -17.78 -16.39
C GLU A 201 18.06 -17.48 -16.10
N VAL A 202 17.31 -18.47 -15.66
CA VAL A 202 15.93 -18.26 -15.20
C VAL A 202 15.98 -17.62 -13.83
N LEU A 203 15.48 -16.38 -13.74
CA LEU A 203 15.37 -15.65 -12.49
C LEU A 203 14.08 -15.98 -11.76
N SER A 204 12.94 -16.05 -12.46
CA SER A 204 11.66 -16.46 -11.86
C SER A 204 10.68 -17.03 -12.87
N VAL A 205 9.74 -17.84 -12.40
CA VAL A 205 8.60 -18.37 -13.16
C VAL A 205 7.33 -18.08 -12.36
N ASN A 206 6.36 -17.41 -12.97
CA ASN A 206 5.13 -16.88 -12.37
C ASN A 206 5.38 -16.11 -11.06
N GLY A 207 6.47 -15.31 -11.03
CA GLY A 207 6.88 -14.57 -9.84
C GLY A 207 7.53 -15.41 -8.74
N LYS A 208 7.66 -16.73 -8.92
CA LYS A 208 8.38 -17.64 -8.01
C LYS A 208 9.80 -17.84 -8.52
N GLY A 209 10.77 -17.43 -7.73
CA GLY A 209 12.18 -17.45 -8.09
C GLY A 209 12.89 -16.31 -7.39
N SER A 210 14.07 -15.98 -7.86
CA SER A 210 14.92 -15.13 -7.09
C SER A 210 15.97 -14.37 -7.88
N PHE A 211 15.97 -13.06 -7.69
CA PHE A 211 16.88 -12.16 -8.36
C PHE A 211 18.26 -12.22 -7.68
N LYS A 212 19.25 -12.81 -8.34
CA LYS A 212 20.65 -12.80 -7.90
C LYS A 212 21.35 -11.55 -8.44
N GLU A 213 22.39 -11.05 -7.80
CA GLU A 213 23.27 -10.05 -8.43
C GLU A 213 23.98 -10.68 -9.64
N PRO A 214 24.37 -9.90 -10.68
CA PRO A 214 25.20 -10.42 -11.75
C PRO A 214 26.58 -10.79 -11.19
N SER A 215 26.80 -12.06 -10.85
CA SER A 215 28.12 -12.56 -10.48
C SER A 215 28.99 -12.78 -11.72
N ASN A 216 30.31 -12.86 -11.54
CA ASN A 216 31.23 -13.34 -12.57
C ASN A 216 30.98 -14.85 -12.77
N PHE A 217 30.00 -15.21 -13.60
CA PHE A 217 29.64 -16.60 -13.81
C PHE A 217 30.76 -17.37 -14.56
N PRO A 218 31.13 -18.57 -14.08
CA PRO A 218 31.88 -19.54 -14.89
C PRO A 218 31.01 -20.04 -16.04
N LYS A 219 31.64 -20.35 -17.18
CA LYS A 219 30.97 -21.06 -18.28
C LYS A 219 30.76 -22.51 -17.85
N ASP A 220 29.59 -22.85 -17.32
CA ASP A 220 29.23 -24.26 -17.17
C ASP A 220 29.09 -24.88 -18.58
N GLU A 221 30.01 -25.78 -18.92
CA GLU A 221 30.06 -26.45 -20.22
C GLU A 221 28.99 -27.55 -20.38
N GLU A 222 28.25 -27.89 -19.31
CA GLU A 222 27.37 -29.06 -19.27
C GLU A 222 25.99 -28.89 -19.94
N ASN A 223 25.54 -27.67 -20.28
CA ASN A 223 24.22 -27.42 -20.91
C ASN A 223 24.30 -26.47 -22.12
N ILE A 224 24.93 -26.92 -23.22
CA ILE A 224 25.02 -26.19 -24.49
C ILE A 224 24.01 -26.75 -25.49
N ILE A 225 23.04 -25.93 -25.92
CA ILE A 225 22.22 -26.20 -27.10
C ILE A 225 22.93 -25.66 -28.34
N MET A 226 23.31 -26.57 -29.23
CA MET A 226 23.66 -26.26 -30.61
C MET A 226 22.39 -26.27 -31.46
N VAL A 227 22.03 -25.13 -32.04
CA VAL A 227 20.86 -25.03 -32.91
C VAL A 227 21.20 -25.65 -34.26
N GLU A 228 20.66 -26.82 -34.56
CA GLU A 228 20.83 -27.51 -35.86
C GLU A 228 19.48 -27.71 -36.58
N GLU A 229 18.39 -27.84 -35.81
CA GLU A 229 17.04 -28.08 -36.32
C GLU A 229 16.03 -27.08 -35.76
N LYS A 230 14.77 -27.13 -36.24
CA LYS A 230 13.71 -26.26 -35.71
C LYS A 230 13.32 -26.71 -34.30
N ALA A 231 13.10 -25.76 -33.40
CA ALA A 231 12.56 -26.06 -32.08
C ALA A 231 11.14 -26.65 -32.20
N VAL A 232 10.87 -27.74 -31.49
CA VAL A 232 9.53 -28.30 -31.32
C VAL A 232 8.84 -27.52 -30.22
N ILE A 233 7.87 -26.68 -30.57
CA ILE A 233 7.09 -25.88 -29.64
C ILE A 233 5.67 -26.47 -29.59
N ASP A 234 5.21 -26.83 -28.40
CA ASP A 234 3.84 -27.30 -28.16
C ASP A 234 2.93 -26.07 -27.93
N ASP A 235 2.11 -25.74 -28.93
CA ASP A 235 1.27 -24.54 -28.92
C ASP A 235 0.03 -24.68 -28.02
N ASP A 236 -0.37 -25.90 -27.65
CA ASP A 236 -1.57 -26.18 -26.82
C ASP A 236 -1.28 -26.20 -25.31
N ALA A 237 -0.01 -26.09 -24.90
CA ALA A 237 0.40 -26.12 -23.51
C ALA A 237 0.27 -24.75 -22.80
N LYS A 238 -0.05 -24.78 -21.51
CA LYS A 238 -0.25 -23.59 -20.66
C LYS A 238 1.04 -22.74 -20.61
N LYS A 239 0.92 -21.45 -20.97
CA LYS A 239 2.04 -20.48 -20.97
C LYS A 239 2.14 -19.76 -19.62
N ASP A 240 3.36 -19.55 -19.16
CA ASP A 240 3.72 -18.95 -17.88
C ASP A 240 4.53 -17.64 -18.07
N GLU A 241 4.56 -16.79 -17.04
CA GLU A 241 5.39 -15.58 -16.99
C GLU A 241 6.79 -15.90 -16.49
N ILE A 242 7.82 -15.68 -17.29
CA ILE A 242 9.18 -16.12 -16.99
C ILE A 242 10.11 -14.92 -17.03
N LEU A 243 10.77 -14.61 -15.91
CA LEU A 243 11.82 -13.61 -15.86
C LEU A 243 13.16 -14.30 -16.11
N VAL A 244 13.88 -13.87 -17.15
CA VAL A 244 15.21 -14.40 -17.47
C VAL A 244 16.25 -13.30 -17.47
N ARG A 245 17.47 -13.66 -17.08
CA ARG A 245 18.67 -12.87 -17.30
C ARG A 245 19.42 -13.44 -18.50
N ALA A 246 19.87 -12.57 -19.40
CA ALA A 246 20.60 -12.94 -20.59
C ALA A 246 22.00 -12.32 -20.61
N PHE A 247 23.00 -13.13 -20.96
CA PHE A 247 24.40 -12.77 -21.13
C PHE A 247 24.81 -13.01 -22.59
N PRO A 248 24.55 -12.05 -23.50
CA PRO A 248 24.91 -12.19 -24.90
C PRO A 248 26.42 -11.94 -25.12
N GLN A 249 27.12 -12.86 -25.79
CA GLN A 249 28.54 -12.68 -26.13
C GLN A 249 28.76 -11.51 -27.10
N SER A 250 27.85 -11.29 -28.06
CA SER A 250 27.96 -10.15 -28.99
C SER A 250 27.46 -8.83 -28.40
N GLY A 251 26.75 -8.87 -27.26
CA GLY A 251 26.16 -7.68 -26.65
C GLY A 251 24.99 -7.06 -27.41
N ARG A 252 24.38 -7.77 -28.38
CA ARG A 252 23.31 -7.28 -29.26
C ARG A 252 21.92 -7.71 -28.78
N THR A 253 20.97 -6.78 -28.71
CA THR A 253 19.60 -7.01 -28.21
C THR A 253 18.77 -7.97 -29.08
N HIS A 254 18.89 -7.90 -30.41
CA HIS A 254 18.15 -8.80 -31.31
C HIS A 254 18.56 -10.27 -31.17
N GLN A 255 19.78 -10.53 -30.70
CA GLN A 255 20.24 -11.89 -30.44
C GLN A 255 19.41 -12.54 -29.32
N ILE A 256 19.22 -11.81 -28.22
CA ILE A 256 18.44 -12.26 -27.05
C ILE A 256 17.00 -12.55 -27.48
N ARG A 257 16.39 -11.63 -28.23
CA ARG A 257 15.01 -11.74 -28.71
C ARG A 257 14.78 -12.99 -29.57
N LEU A 258 15.69 -13.26 -30.50
CA LEU A 258 15.65 -14.44 -31.37
C LEU A 258 15.89 -15.75 -30.61
N HIS A 259 16.81 -15.75 -29.64
CA HIS A 259 17.04 -16.92 -28.80
C HIS A 259 15.87 -17.19 -27.85
N CYS A 260 15.25 -16.16 -27.28
CA CYS A 260 14.02 -16.30 -26.50
C CYS A 260 12.88 -16.90 -27.33
N GLN A 261 12.70 -16.44 -28.57
CA GLN A 261 11.73 -17.00 -29.52
C GLN A 261 12.02 -18.47 -29.82
N TYR A 262 13.27 -18.80 -30.14
CA TYR A 262 13.67 -20.17 -30.44
C TYR A 262 13.47 -21.12 -29.24
N LEU A 263 13.72 -20.64 -28.02
CA LEU A 263 13.50 -21.40 -26.78
C LEU A 263 12.02 -21.53 -26.38
N GLY A 264 11.09 -20.92 -27.13
CA GLY A 264 9.66 -20.93 -26.80
C GLY A 264 9.28 -20.04 -25.61
N ILE A 265 10.12 -19.06 -25.27
CA ILE A 265 9.95 -18.09 -24.18
C ILE A 265 10.04 -16.66 -24.70
N SER A 266 9.19 -16.32 -25.67
CA SER A 266 9.20 -15.00 -26.33
C SER A 266 9.01 -13.84 -25.35
N ILE A 267 9.74 -12.76 -25.58
CA ILE A 267 9.68 -11.57 -24.70
C ILE A 267 8.29 -10.93 -24.78
N ARG A 268 7.68 -10.62 -23.63
CA ARG A 268 6.36 -10.00 -23.57
C ARG A 268 6.35 -8.67 -24.31
N GLY A 269 5.36 -8.47 -25.17
CA GLY A 269 5.25 -7.29 -26.04
C GLY A 269 6.15 -7.31 -27.29
N ASP A 270 6.99 -8.33 -27.51
CA ASP A 270 7.83 -8.46 -28.70
C ASP A 270 7.10 -9.05 -29.91
N VAL A 271 6.15 -8.29 -30.46
CA VAL A 271 5.29 -8.73 -31.59
C VAL A 271 6.07 -9.13 -32.84
N LYS A 272 7.33 -8.69 -32.97
CA LYS A 272 8.21 -9.03 -34.09
C LYS A 272 8.72 -10.47 -33.98
N TYR A 273 8.95 -10.97 -32.78
CA TYR A 273 9.47 -12.32 -32.53
C TYR A 273 8.50 -13.12 -31.66
N GLU A 274 7.20 -13.09 -32.02
CA GLU A 274 6.10 -13.87 -31.42
C GLU A 274 5.84 -13.63 -29.92
N GLY A 275 6.32 -12.51 -29.38
CA GLY A 275 5.91 -12.02 -28.07
C GLY A 275 4.43 -11.65 -28.06
N VAL A 276 3.71 -12.06 -27.02
CA VAL A 276 2.29 -11.74 -26.87
C VAL A 276 2.08 -10.23 -26.80
N TYR A 277 1.23 -9.71 -27.69
CA TYR A 277 0.81 -8.30 -27.70
C TYR A 277 -0.19 -8.00 -26.57
N GLU A 278 -1.00 -8.99 -26.23
CA GLU A 278 -1.98 -8.94 -25.15
C GLU A 278 -1.78 -10.16 -24.24
N TRP A 279 -1.75 -9.94 -22.93
CA TRP A 279 -1.60 -11.00 -21.94
C TRP A 279 -2.42 -10.67 -20.69
N LYS A 280 -3.22 -11.63 -20.20
CA LYS A 280 -4.12 -11.46 -19.04
C LYS A 280 -5.00 -10.19 -19.15
N GLY A 281 -5.52 -9.88 -20.34
CA GLY A 281 -6.40 -8.74 -20.60
C GLY A 281 -5.72 -7.36 -20.67
N LYS A 282 -4.39 -7.31 -20.76
CA LYS A 282 -3.61 -6.07 -20.89
C LYS A 282 -2.82 -6.05 -22.20
N THR A 283 -2.84 -4.93 -22.91
CA THR A 283 -2.03 -4.71 -24.13
C THR A 283 -0.68 -4.06 -23.81
N TYR A 284 0.36 -4.47 -24.53
CA TYR A 284 1.75 -4.03 -24.28
C TYR A 284 2.29 -3.24 -25.48
N ASN A 285 2.67 -1.97 -25.24
CA ASN A 285 3.08 -1.01 -26.28
C ASN A 285 4.59 -0.99 -26.58
N GLY A 286 5.34 -2.00 -26.13
CA GLY A 286 6.76 -2.22 -26.40
C GLY A 286 7.21 -3.53 -25.75
N HIS A 287 8.39 -4.04 -26.13
CA HIS A 287 8.90 -5.27 -25.51
C HIS A 287 9.56 -5.01 -24.14
N GLU A 288 9.38 -5.92 -23.20
CA GLU A 288 9.93 -5.79 -21.84
C GLU A 288 11.33 -6.37 -21.74
N LEU A 289 12.29 -5.65 -22.34
CA LEU A 289 13.72 -5.96 -22.30
C LEU A 289 14.48 -4.77 -21.68
N HIS A 290 15.32 -5.05 -20.68
CA HIS A 290 16.06 -4.05 -19.92
C HIS A 290 17.56 -4.40 -19.90
N ALA A 291 18.43 -3.46 -20.27
CA ALA A 291 19.87 -3.56 -20.16
C ALA A 291 20.28 -3.28 -18.70
N GLU A 292 20.41 -4.35 -17.91
CA GLU A 292 20.65 -4.31 -16.47
C GLU A 292 22.02 -3.73 -16.13
N SER A 293 23.08 -4.25 -16.75
CA SER A 293 24.44 -3.81 -16.47
C SER A 293 25.38 -3.91 -17.67
N LEU A 294 26.46 -3.12 -17.60
CA LEU A 294 27.51 -3.08 -18.61
C LEU A 294 28.86 -2.86 -17.91
N SER A 295 29.83 -3.75 -18.14
CA SER A 295 31.16 -3.68 -17.51
C SER A 295 32.31 -3.85 -18.50
N PHE A 296 33.38 -3.06 -18.33
CA PHE A 296 34.58 -3.06 -19.17
C PHE A 296 35.76 -2.40 -18.44
N GLU A 297 36.97 -2.52 -18.99
CA GLU A 297 38.13 -1.75 -18.54
C GLU A 297 38.08 -0.33 -19.10
N HIS A 298 38.14 0.66 -18.21
CA HIS A 298 38.05 2.05 -18.59
C HIS A 298 39.15 2.43 -19.62
N PRO A 299 38.81 2.93 -20.82
CA PRO A 299 39.75 3.08 -21.95
C PRO A 299 40.95 4.01 -21.71
N VAL A 300 40.88 4.83 -20.67
CA VAL A 300 41.90 5.81 -20.29
C VAL A 300 42.65 5.39 -19.03
N THR A 301 41.93 4.98 -17.99
CA THR A 301 42.52 4.68 -16.67
C THR A 301 42.91 3.21 -16.49
N GLY A 302 42.38 2.30 -17.33
CA GLY A 302 42.62 0.86 -17.22
C GLY A 302 41.86 0.18 -16.07
N CYS A 303 41.20 0.94 -15.19
CA CYS A 303 40.43 0.37 -14.08
C CYS A 303 39.16 -0.34 -14.57
N PRO A 304 38.77 -1.49 -13.98
CA PRO A 304 37.49 -2.11 -14.29
C PRO A 304 36.33 -1.23 -13.80
N VAL A 305 35.38 -0.95 -14.69
CA VAL A 305 34.15 -0.20 -14.38
C VAL A 305 32.92 -1.04 -14.68
N MET A 306 31.88 -0.90 -13.85
CA MET A 306 30.57 -1.53 -14.04
C MET A 306 29.47 -0.49 -13.81
N PHE A 307 28.60 -0.32 -14.80
CA PHE A 307 27.43 0.54 -14.72
C PHE A 307 26.18 -0.31 -14.64
N ARG A 308 25.25 0.07 -13.77
CA ARG A 308 23.98 -0.63 -13.56
C ARG A 308 22.82 0.34 -13.64
N ALA A 309 21.79 -0.01 -14.42
CA ALA A 309 20.56 0.76 -14.48
C ALA A 309 19.61 0.32 -13.35
N PRO A 310 18.86 1.26 -12.75
CA PRO A 310 17.75 0.93 -11.85
C PRO A 310 16.76 0.01 -12.53
N LEU A 311 16.27 -0.98 -11.80
CA LEU A 311 15.22 -1.87 -12.31
C LEU A 311 13.95 -1.06 -12.61
N PRO A 312 13.25 -1.36 -13.71
CA PRO A 312 12.03 -0.65 -14.09
C PRO A 312 10.87 -0.88 -13.08
N PHE A 313 9.92 0.07 -13.01
CA PHE A 313 8.83 0.09 -12.01
C PHE A 313 7.99 -1.18 -11.91
N TRP A 314 7.85 -1.94 -13.00
CA TRP A 314 7.21 -3.27 -12.98
C TRP A 314 7.94 -4.29 -12.09
N ALA A 315 9.09 -3.91 -11.52
CA ALA A 315 9.94 -4.72 -10.67
C ALA A 315 10.41 -4.02 -9.38
N THR A 316 9.72 -3.04 -8.74
CA THR A 316 10.37 -2.29 -7.63
C THR A 316 9.78 -2.34 -6.20
N GLN A 317 8.51 -2.13 -5.84
CA GLN A 317 8.19 -2.03 -4.38
C GLN A 317 7.92 -3.37 -3.66
N TRP A 318 6.89 -4.11 -4.07
CA TRP A 318 6.70 -5.49 -3.61
C TRP A 318 7.90 -6.37 -3.99
N PHE A 319 8.55 -6.05 -5.13
CA PHE A 319 9.75 -6.73 -5.56
C PHE A 319 10.95 -6.48 -4.62
N LEU A 320 11.18 -5.25 -4.14
CA LEU A 320 12.29 -4.98 -3.22
C LEU A 320 12.12 -5.71 -1.89
N VAL A 321 10.89 -5.86 -1.39
CA VAL A 321 10.60 -6.72 -0.23
C VAL A 321 10.74 -8.20 -0.60
N SER A 322 10.32 -8.61 -1.81
CA SER A 322 10.49 -9.99 -2.30
C SER A 322 11.95 -10.43 -2.49
N LYS A 323 12.91 -9.48 -2.53
CA LYS A 323 14.35 -9.80 -2.54
C LYS A 323 14.77 -10.58 -1.29
N VAL A 324 14.10 -10.35 -0.16
CA VAL A 324 14.28 -11.17 1.04
C VAL A 324 13.57 -12.50 0.82
N ARG A 325 14.37 -13.55 0.60
CA ARG A 325 13.86 -14.90 0.31
C ARG A 325 13.50 -15.62 1.61
N VAL A 326 12.36 -16.29 1.57
CA VAL A 326 11.81 -17.13 2.64
C VAL A 326 11.36 -18.42 1.95
N SER A 327 11.88 -19.60 2.30
CA SER A 327 11.57 -20.88 1.61
C SER A 327 11.39 -22.03 2.59
N ASN A 328 10.45 -22.93 2.29
CA ASN A 328 10.07 -24.11 3.10
C ASN A 328 10.63 -25.46 2.58
N ASP A 329 11.44 -25.48 1.52
CA ASP A 329 11.84 -26.75 0.89
C ASP A 329 12.92 -27.51 1.69
N ARG A 330 12.57 -28.70 2.19
CA ARG A 330 13.49 -29.74 2.71
C ARG A 330 13.93 -30.76 1.64
N GLY A 331 13.53 -30.57 0.38
CA GLY A 331 13.83 -31.50 -0.71
C GLY A 331 15.31 -31.49 -1.08
N SER A 332 15.99 -32.61 -0.84
CA SER A 332 17.29 -32.94 -1.43
C SER A 332 17.24 -32.81 -2.95
N ASN A 333 17.69 -31.66 -3.44
CA ASN A 333 18.10 -31.46 -4.83
C ASN A 333 19.46 -30.75 -4.77
N GLY A 334 20.52 -31.47 -4.42
CA GLY A 334 21.94 -31.20 -4.75
C GLY A 334 22.51 -29.76 -4.70
N TYR A 335 21.85 -28.79 -4.08
CA TYR A 335 22.19 -27.37 -4.11
C TYR A 335 22.58 -26.92 -2.70
N SER A 336 23.78 -27.29 -2.31
CA SER A 336 24.50 -26.62 -1.22
C SER A 336 25.66 -25.86 -1.85
N ASP A 337 25.41 -24.63 -2.31
CA ASP A 337 26.50 -23.68 -2.44
C ASP A 337 26.08 -22.29 -1.95
N ARG A 338 26.92 -21.82 -1.02
CA ARG A 338 26.70 -20.76 -0.04
C ARG A 338 26.83 -19.39 -0.70
N LEU A 339 25.95 -18.46 -0.35
CA LEU A 339 26.25 -17.03 -0.38
C LEU A 339 26.44 -16.58 1.07
N ILE A 340 27.64 -16.84 1.58
CA ILE A 340 28.18 -16.18 2.77
C ILE A 340 29.12 -15.14 2.18
N GLU A 341 28.78 -13.86 2.29
CA GLU A 341 29.83 -12.83 2.27
C GLU A 341 30.60 -12.99 3.57
N GLU A 342 31.91 -13.16 3.47
CA GLU A 342 32.83 -13.17 4.61
C GLU A 342 32.77 -11.80 5.32
N ALA A 343 31.82 -11.66 6.22
CA ALA A 343 31.85 -10.66 7.28
C ALA A 343 31.74 -11.45 8.59
N GLU A 344 32.87 -11.47 9.30
CA GLU A 344 33.09 -11.92 10.69
C GLU A 344 32.02 -12.84 11.28
N ALA A 345 32.40 -14.10 11.46
CA ALA A 345 31.66 -15.09 12.23
C ALA A 345 31.49 -14.62 13.69
N GLU A 346 30.45 -13.83 13.96
CA GLU A 346 29.78 -13.81 15.27
C GLU A 346 28.81 -14.99 15.32
N GLU A 347 28.87 -15.73 16.42
CA GLU A 347 28.27 -17.05 16.66
C GLU A 347 26.79 -17.19 16.19
N GLY A 348 26.54 -18.10 15.24
CA GLY A 348 25.25 -18.80 15.09
C GLY A 348 24.11 -18.17 14.27
N VAL A 349 24.29 -17.04 13.58
CA VAL A 349 23.17 -16.20 13.09
C VAL A 349 22.63 -16.53 11.66
N ASP A 350 23.33 -17.35 10.86
CA ASP A 350 23.00 -17.59 9.44
C ASP A 350 22.77 -19.07 9.07
N SER A 351 21.87 -19.77 9.79
CA SER A 351 21.49 -21.14 9.43
C SER A 351 20.30 -21.20 8.46
N LEU A 352 20.39 -22.08 7.47
CA LEU A 352 19.27 -22.43 6.57
C LEU A 352 18.03 -22.91 7.35
N GLU A 353 18.26 -23.56 8.49
CA GLU A 353 17.24 -24.06 9.39
C GLU A 353 16.39 -22.95 10.01
N VAL A 354 17.01 -21.85 10.46
CA VAL A 354 16.28 -20.67 10.96
C VAL A 354 15.41 -20.06 9.86
N THR A 355 15.92 -19.97 8.64
CA THR A 355 15.14 -19.43 7.50
C THR A 355 13.92 -20.29 7.19
N ILE A 356 14.06 -21.62 7.22
CA ILE A 356 12.94 -22.55 7.05
C ILE A 356 11.95 -22.42 8.20
N LYS A 357 12.42 -22.31 9.44
CA LYS A 357 11.54 -22.18 10.60
C LYS A 357 10.74 -20.87 10.60
N CYS A 358 11.37 -19.73 10.26
CA CYS A 358 10.67 -18.46 10.06
C CYS A 358 9.60 -18.58 8.95
N ALA A 359 9.88 -19.32 7.88
CA ALA A 359 8.95 -19.56 6.78
C ALA A 359 7.75 -20.45 7.19
N GLU A 360 7.98 -21.48 8.01
CA GLU A 360 6.94 -22.33 8.58
C GLU A 360 6.01 -21.53 9.51
N ILE A 361 6.58 -20.70 10.39
CA ILE A 361 5.82 -19.84 11.32
C ILE A 361 5.03 -18.79 10.54
N GLN A 362 5.65 -18.12 9.57
CA GLN A 362 4.97 -17.19 8.67
C GLN A 362 3.77 -17.83 7.98
N HIS A 363 3.93 -19.07 7.50
CA HIS A 363 2.84 -19.79 6.87
C HIS A 363 1.71 -20.07 7.85
N ALA A 364 2.00 -20.48 9.08
CA ALA A 364 0.99 -20.69 10.12
C ALA A 364 0.19 -19.40 10.41
N ILE A 365 0.88 -18.27 10.59
CA ILE A 365 0.26 -16.96 10.80
C ILE A 365 -0.59 -16.56 9.59
N SER A 366 -0.06 -16.69 8.37
CA SER A 366 -0.77 -16.30 7.14
C SER A 366 -2.04 -17.13 6.90
N VAL A 367 -1.99 -18.43 7.18
CA VAL A 367 -3.16 -19.31 7.10
C VAL A 367 -4.19 -18.95 8.17
N GLY A 368 -3.77 -18.75 9.41
CA GLY A 368 -4.65 -18.34 10.51
C GLY A 368 -5.39 -17.03 10.20
N ALA A 369 -4.64 -15.99 9.80
CA ALA A 369 -5.19 -14.68 9.47
C ALA A 369 -6.15 -14.74 8.27
N THR A 370 -5.79 -15.47 7.22
CA THR A 370 -6.63 -15.64 6.04
C THR A 370 -7.92 -16.41 6.38
N SER A 371 -7.83 -17.46 7.19
CA SER A 371 -8.97 -18.28 7.61
C SER A 371 -9.96 -17.48 8.46
N PHE A 372 -9.46 -16.69 9.42
CA PHE A 372 -10.28 -15.83 10.25
C PHE A 372 -11.02 -14.77 9.41
N LEU A 373 -10.30 -14.01 8.57
CA LEU A 373 -10.92 -12.95 7.77
C LEU A 373 -11.96 -13.50 6.78
N PHE A 374 -11.72 -14.64 6.14
CA PHE A 374 -12.75 -15.26 5.29
C PHE A 374 -14.00 -15.65 6.07
N THR A 375 -13.83 -16.15 7.29
CA THR A 375 -14.97 -16.49 8.15
C THR A 375 -15.72 -15.22 8.55
N GLN A 376 -15.02 -14.21 9.05
CA GLN A 376 -15.60 -12.91 9.41
C GLN A 376 -16.35 -12.29 8.22
N TYR A 377 -15.73 -12.18 7.06
CA TYR A 377 -16.33 -11.59 5.86
C TYR A 377 -17.52 -12.37 5.34
N LYS A 378 -17.58 -13.69 5.55
CA LYS A 378 -18.78 -14.49 5.26
C LYS A 378 -19.97 -14.04 6.11
N TYR A 379 -19.79 -13.86 7.42
CA TYR A 379 -20.86 -13.32 8.29
C TYR A 379 -21.27 -11.91 7.87
N LEU A 380 -20.29 -11.06 7.57
CA LEU A 380 -20.55 -9.68 7.19
C LEU A 380 -21.23 -9.56 5.82
N SER A 381 -21.00 -10.49 4.89
CA SER A 381 -21.71 -10.50 3.60
C SER A 381 -23.23 -10.65 3.77
N VAL A 382 -23.67 -11.42 4.77
CA VAL A 382 -25.09 -11.57 5.11
C VAL A 382 -25.64 -10.26 5.69
N PHE A 383 -24.92 -9.64 6.62
CA PHE A 383 -25.27 -8.34 7.17
C PHE A 383 -25.37 -7.26 6.07
N VAL A 384 -24.39 -7.18 5.18
CA VAL A 384 -24.36 -6.23 4.06
C VAL A 384 -25.58 -6.43 3.15
N GLY A 385 -25.94 -7.68 2.83
CA GLY A 385 -27.13 -7.99 2.04
C GLY A 385 -28.43 -7.53 2.72
N VAL A 386 -28.59 -7.81 4.01
CA VAL A 386 -29.77 -7.39 4.79
C VAL A 386 -29.84 -5.88 4.92
N PHE A 387 -28.73 -5.23 5.27
CA PHE A 387 -28.71 -3.79 5.49
C PHE A 387 -28.89 -3.01 4.17
N SER A 388 -28.38 -3.54 3.05
CA SER A 388 -28.67 -3.00 1.71
C SER A 388 -30.17 -3.00 1.40
N ALA A 389 -30.89 -4.08 1.78
CA ALA A 389 -32.33 -4.13 1.62
C ALA A 389 -33.04 -3.09 2.51
N ILE A 390 -32.56 -2.88 3.75
CA ILE A 390 -33.08 -1.84 4.65
C ILE A 390 -32.90 -0.44 4.04
N ILE A 391 -31.71 -0.12 3.54
CA ILE A 391 -31.42 1.15 2.86
C ILE A 391 -32.41 1.37 1.70
N PHE A 392 -32.51 0.40 0.79
CA PHE A 392 -33.39 0.49 -0.37
C PHE A 392 -34.86 0.66 0.02
N LEU A 393 -35.36 -0.14 0.96
CA LEU A 393 -36.76 -0.10 1.38
C LEU A 393 -37.11 1.21 2.09
N PHE A 394 -36.28 1.65 3.04
CA PHE A 394 -36.59 2.85 3.82
C PHE A 394 -36.50 4.11 2.95
N LEU A 395 -35.44 4.25 2.15
CA LEU A 395 -35.32 5.39 1.23
C LEU A 395 -36.36 5.36 0.11
N GLY A 396 -36.66 4.18 -0.44
CA GLY A 396 -37.70 4.02 -1.45
C GLY A 396 -39.11 4.33 -0.92
N SER A 397 -39.37 4.06 0.36
CA SER A 397 -40.66 4.33 1.01
C SER A 397 -40.99 5.81 1.20
N VAL A 398 -39.99 6.70 1.14
CA VAL A 398 -40.17 8.16 1.37
C VAL A 398 -41.25 8.74 0.45
N LYS A 399 -41.33 8.24 -0.80
CA LYS A 399 -42.33 8.63 -1.81
C LYS A 399 -43.13 7.43 -2.32
N GLY A 400 -43.31 6.40 -1.48
CA GLY A 400 -44.09 5.21 -1.82
C GLY A 400 -43.60 4.50 -3.08
N PHE A 401 -42.28 4.40 -3.28
CA PHE A 401 -41.65 3.78 -4.45
C PHE A 401 -42.04 4.41 -5.79
N SER A 402 -42.39 5.71 -5.81
CA SER A 402 -42.70 6.44 -7.03
C SER A 402 -41.50 6.54 -7.98
N THR A 403 -41.75 6.32 -9.27
CA THR A 403 -40.77 6.50 -10.36
C THR A 403 -40.83 7.89 -11.00
N LYS A 404 -41.71 8.78 -10.51
CA LYS A 404 -41.88 10.12 -11.06
C LYS A 404 -40.79 11.07 -10.57
N SER A 405 -40.27 11.90 -11.47
CA SER A 405 -39.39 13.02 -11.14
C SER A 405 -40.12 14.09 -10.34
N GLU A 406 -39.39 14.77 -9.45
CA GLU A 406 -39.92 15.82 -8.59
C GLU A 406 -39.15 17.14 -8.78
N PRO A 407 -39.73 18.29 -8.42
CA PRO A 407 -39.00 19.55 -8.39
C PRO A 407 -37.78 19.46 -7.46
N CYS A 408 -36.63 19.97 -7.91
CA CYS A 408 -35.41 19.98 -7.11
C CYS A 408 -35.57 20.87 -5.85
N THR A 409 -34.93 20.45 -4.76
CA THR A 409 -34.92 21.16 -3.47
C THR A 409 -34.20 22.51 -3.55
N TYR A 410 -33.11 22.58 -4.31
CA TYR A 410 -32.32 23.82 -4.52
C TYR A 410 -32.89 24.75 -5.60
N ASN A 411 -33.66 24.22 -6.56
CA ASN A 411 -34.29 25.02 -7.61
C ASN A 411 -35.62 24.40 -8.04
N LYS A 412 -36.74 24.96 -7.55
CA LYS A 412 -38.09 24.47 -7.84
C LYS A 412 -38.49 24.53 -9.32
N GLY A 413 -37.72 25.22 -10.17
CA GLY A 413 -37.92 25.26 -11.62
C GLY A 413 -37.37 24.05 -12.38
N ASN A 414 -36.44 23.29 -11.78
CA ASN A 414 -35.83 22.11 -12.40
C ASN A 414 -36.43 20.82 -11.83
N LEU A 415 -36.45 19.76 -12.64
CA LEU A 415 -36.87 18.42 -12.22
C LEU A 415 -35.65 17.57 -11.85
N CYS A 416 -35.64 17.09 -10.62
CA CYS A 416 -34.65 16.15 -10.09
C CYS A 416 -35.08 14.71 -10.33
N LYS A 417 -34.11 13.79 -10.19
CA LYS A 417 -34.35 12.35 -10.35
C LYS A 417 -35.26 11.83 -9.22
N PRO A 418 -35.99 10.73 -9.46
CA PRO A 418 -36.92 10.18 -8.46
C PRO A 418 -36.18 9.77 -7.19
N ALA A 419 -36.80 9.93 -6.02
CA ALA A 419 -36.25 9.47 -4.74
C ALA A 419 -35.95 7.95 -4.74
N LEU A 420 -36.70 7.17 -5.52
CA LEU A 420 -36.43 5.74 -5.72
C LEU A 420 -35.06 5.49 -6.40
N ALA A 421 -34.64 6.38 -7.30
CA ALA A 421 -33.31 6.31 -7.90
C ALA A 421 -32.23 6.56 -6.85
N ASN A 422 -32.39 7.59 -6.00
CA ASN A 422 -31.47 7.83 -4.88
C ASN A 422 -31.40 6.61 -3.96
N ALA A 423 -32.52 5.99 -3.62
CA ALA A 423 -32.54 4.75 -2.83
C ALA A 423 -31.69 3.63 -3.47
N LEU A 424 -31.81 3.43 -4.79
CA LEU A 424 -31.04 2.43 -5.53
C LEU A 424 -29.54 2.78 -5.57
N PHE A 425 -29.19 4.01 -5.95
CA PHE A 425 -27.80 4.43 -6.09
C PHE A 425 -27.08 4.53 -4.74
N THR A 426 -27.75 4.96 -3.67
CA THR A 426 -27.22 4.88 -2.29
C THR A 426 -26.93 3.43 -1.89
N THR A 427 -27.81 2.49 -2.25
CA THR A 427 -27.60 1.06 -1.98
C THR A 427 -26.39 0.52 -2.75
N ILE A 428 -26.22 0.91 -4.02
CA ILE A 428 -25.05 0.54 -4.82
C ILE A 428 -23.77 1.15 -4.22
N ALA A 429 -23.79 2.43 -3.84
CA ALA A 429 -22.66 3.10 -3.21
C ALA A 429 -22.28 2.44 -1.87
N PHE A 430 -23.28 2.03 -1.07
CA PHE A 430 -23.08 1.25 0.15
C PHE A 430 -22.35 -0.08 -0.12
N LEU A 431 -22.81 -0.84 -1.12
CA LEU A 431 -22.14 -2.09 -1.51
C LEU A 431 -20.70 -1.86 -1.99
N LEU A 432 -20.46 -0.79 -2.77
CA LEU A 432 -19.12 -0.41 -3.21
C LEU A 432 -18.22 -0.02 -2.03
N GLY A 433 -18.72 0.76 -1.09
CA GLY A 433 -18.00 1.14 0.13
C GLY A 433 -17.65 -0.07 1.00
N ALA A 434 -18.62 -0.97 1.19
CA ALA A 434 -18.42 -2.21 1.94
C ALA A 434 -17.38 -3.13 1.28
N PHE A 435 -17.44 -3.27 -0.05
CA PHE A 435 -16.46 -4.04 -0.81
C PHE A 435 -15.06 -3.44 -0.71
N THR A 436 -14.92 -2.12 -0.91
CA THR A 436 -13.63 -1.44 -0.82
C THR A 436 -13.04 -1.54 0.59
N SER A 437 -13.86 -1.40 1.65
CA SER A 437 -13.41 -1.55 3.03
C SER A 437 -12.89 -2.95 3.34
N THR A 438 -13.58 -3.97 2.84
CA THR A 438 -13.17 -5.38 2.95
C THR A 438 -11.86 -5.63 2.22
N LEU A 439 -11.74 -5.09 1.00
CA LEU A 439 -10.53 -5.20 0.19
C LEU A 439 -9.34 -4.50 0.85
N SER A 440 -9.55 -3.31 1.43
CA SER A 440 -8.54 -2.55 2.18
C SER A 440 -7.96 -3.36 3.33
N GLY A 441 -8.82 -3.93 4.20
CA GLY A 441 -8.36 -4.77 5.31
C GLY A 441 -7.64 -6.04 4.84
N PHE A 442 -8.16 -6.70 3.81
CA PHE A 442 -7.55 -7.92 3.26
C PHE A 442 -6.18 -7.67 2.62
N LEU A 443 -6.03 -6.60 1.81
CA LEU A 443 -4.76 -6.26 1.18
C LEU A 443 -3.71 -5.86 2.21
N GLY A 444 -4.11 -5.11 3.25
CA GLY A 444 -3.25 -4.82 4.40
C GLY A 444 -2.73 -6.10 5.07
N MET A 445 -3.63 -7.03 5.42
CA MET A 445 -3.24 -8.31 6.03
C MET A 445 -2.29 -9.11 5.13
N LYS A 446 -2.53 -9.13 3.81
CA LYS A 446 -1.66 -9.85 2.86
C LYS A 446 -0.26 -9.29 2.80
N ILE A 447 -0.07 -7.96 2.84
CA ILE A 447 1.28 -7.40 2.87
C ILE A 447 1.95 -7.60 4.24
N ALA A 448 1.21 -7.46 5.35
CA ALA A 448 1.77 -7.64 6.69
C ALA A 448 2.23 -9.08 6.94
N THR A 449 1.36 -10.07 6.68
CA THR A 449 1.71 -11.50 6.78
C THR A 449 2.78 -11.95 5.78
N TYR A 450 3.04 -11.16 4.75
CA TYR A 450 4.14 -11.39 3.81
C TYR A 450 5.45 -10.75 4.29
N ALA A 451 5.39 -9.59 4.93
CA ALA A 451 6.55 -8.82 5.34
C ALA A 451 7.13 -9.24 6.69
N ASN A 452 6.33 -9.74 7.62
CA ASN A 452 6.74 -10.09 8.98
C ASN A 452 8.03 -10.91 9.07
N ALA A 453 8.08 -12.12 8.51
CA ALA A 453 9.30 -12.96 8.53
C ALA A 453 10.47 -12.33 7.77
N ARG A 454 10.20 -11.46 6.78
CA ARG A 454 11.26 -10.76 6.04
C ARG A 454 11.91 -9.69 6.91
N THR A 455 11.11 -8.98 7.69
CA THR A 455 11.60 -8.05 8.71
C THR A 455 12.47 -8.79 9.74
N THR A 456 12.02 -9.97 10.22
CA THR A 456 12.81 -10.81 11.14
C THR A 456 14.17 -11.21 10.55
N LEU A 457 14.18 -11.66 9.29
CA LEU A 457 15.43 -12.09 8.64
C LEU A 457 16.38 -10.93 8.35
N GLU A 458 15.87 -9.73 8.08
CA GLU A 458 16.70 -8.54 7.87
C GLU A 458 17.19 -7.92 9.19
N ALA A 459 16.54 -8.20 10.33
CA ALA A 459 17.04 -7.79 11.64
C ALA A 459 18.42 -8.41 11.96
N ARG A 460 18.80 -9.51 11.29
CA ARG A 460 20.16 -10.08 11.34
C ARG A 460 21.24 -9.13 10.84
N LYS A 461 20.88 -8.19 9.96
CA LYS A 461 21.77 -7.17 9.40
C LYS A 461 21.68 -5.83 10.16
N GLY A 462 20.96 -5.81 11.27
CA GLY A 462 20.78 -4.65 12.13
C GLY A 462 19.46 -3.89 11.90
N VAL A 463 19.21 -2.96 12.81
CA VAL A 463 17.96 -2.19 12.94
C VAL A 463 17.57 -1.45 11.67
N GLY A 464 18.53 -0.85 10.95
CA GLY A 464 18.25 -0.08 9.74
C GLY A 464 17.64 -0.93 8.62
N LYS A 465 18.12 -2.16 8.42
CA LYS A 465 17.59 -3.04 7.36
C LYS A 465 16.20 -3.56 7.70
N ALA A 466 15.97 -3.99 8.93
CA ALA A 466 14.65 -4.40 9.41
C ALA A 466 13.64 -3.26 9.33
N PHE A 467 14.01 -2.06 9.78
CA PHE A 467 13.17 -0.86 9.68
C PHE A 467 12.72 -0.59 8.25
N ILE A 468 13.65 -0.61 7.28
CA ILE A 468 13.33 -0.33 5.88
C ILE A 468 12.33 -1.34 5.32
N VAL A 469 12.45 -2.63 5.65
CA VAL A 469 11.49 -3.65 5.20
C VAL A 469 10.12 -3.44 5.82
N ALA A 470 10.05 -3.22 7.14
CA ALA A 470 8.79 -2.96 7.82
C ALA A 470 8.12 -1.68 7.29
N PHE A 471 8.88 -0.58 7.15
CA PHE A 471 8.34 0.71 6.71
C PHE A 471 7.91 0.68 5.23
N ARG A 472 8.67 0.04 4.34
CA ARG A 472 8.25 -0.13 2.94
C ARG A 472 6.99 -0.97 2.82
N SER A 473 6.85 -1.98 3.67
CA SER A 473 5.66 -2.84 3.69
C SER A 473 4.44 -2.10 4.22
N GLY A 474 4.61 -1.27 5.26
CA GLY A 474 3.59 -0.32 5.70
C GLY A 474 3.21 0.67 4.60
N ALA A 475 4.18 1.23 3.88
CA ALA A 475 3.93 2.12 2.75
C ALA A 475 3.12 1.45 1.63
N VAL A 476 3.37 0.18 1.31
CA VAL A 476 2.56 -0.58 0.35
C VAL A 476 1.09 -0.60 0.79
N MET A 477 0.80 -0.85 2.06
CA MET A 477 -0.58 -0.75 2.59
C MET A 477 -1.11 0.68 2.44
N GLY A 478 -0.39 1.69 2.92
CA GLY A 478 -0.85 3.08 2.89
C GLY A 478 -1.19 3.60 1.49
N PHE A 479 -0.31 3.37 0.50
CA PHE A 479 -0.57 3.79 -0.88
C PHE A 479 -1.68 2.99 -1.55
N LEU A 480 -1.75 1.67 -1.34
CA LEU A 480 -2.82 0.86 -1.93
C LEU A 480 -4.18 1.30 -1.41
N LEU A 481 -4.33 1.50 -0.10
CA LEU A 481 -5.60 1.89 0.52
C LEU A 481 -6.03 3.29 0.07
N ALA A 482 -5.12 4.27 0.13
CA ALA A 482 -5.42 5.64 -0.26
C ALA A 482 -5.74 5.77 -1.75
N ALA A 483 -4.94 5.16 -2.63
CA ALA A 483 -5.16 5.22 -4.07
C ALA A 483 -6.41 4.45 -4.51
N ASN A 484 -6.65 3.27 -3.95
CA ASN A 484 -7.83 2.47 -4.28
C ASN A 484 -9.12 3.14 -3.77
N GLY A 485 -9.10 3.67 -2.54
CA GLY A 485 -10.24 4.39 -1.98
C GLY A 485 -10.64 5.61 -2.82
N LEU A 486 -9.64 6.38 -3.28
CA LEU A 486 -9.82 7.52 -4.18
C LEU A 486 -10.33 7.10 -5.57
N LEU A 487 -9.72 6.06 -6.17
CA LEU A 487 -10.06 5.60 -7.51
C LEU A 487 -11.50 5.08 -7.57
N VAL A 488 -11.91 4.25 -6.61
CA VAL A 488 -13.27 3.72 -6.56
C VAL A 488 -14.29 4.86 -6.38
N LEU A 489 -14.01 5.83 -5.50
CA LEU A 489 -14.87 6.99 -5.31
C LEU A 489 -14.99 7.81 -6.60
N TYR A 490 -13.87 8.13 -7.25
CA TYR A 490 -13.84 8.87 -8.52
C TYR A 490 -14.62 8.16 -9.63
N VAL A 491 -14.40 6.85 -9.81
CA VAL A 491 -15.13 6.05 -10.81
C VAL A 491 -16.62 6.03 -10.50
N SER A 492 -17.00 5.85 -9.24
CA SER A 492 -18.41 5.84 -8.81
C SER A 492 -19.11 7.16 -9.11
N ILE A 493 -18.48 8.29 -8.81
CA ILE A 493 -19.00 9.63 -9.12
C ILE A 493 -19.24 9.76 -10.63
N ASN A 494 -18.26 9.37 -11.47
CA ASN A 494 -18.38 9.49 -12.92
C ASN A 494 -19.47 8.58 -13.50
N LEU A 495 -19.58 7.34 -12.99
CA LEU A 495 -20.62 6.41 -13.43
C LEU A 495 -22.02 6.89 -13.02
N PHE A 496 -22.19 7.34 -11.78
CA PHE A 496 -23.50 7.83 -11.31
C PHE A 496 -23.88 9.13 -12.03
N LYS A 497 -22.90 10.00 -12.34
CA LYS A 497 -23.12 11.22 -13.12
C LYS A 497 -23.76 10.95 -14.48
N LEU A 498 -23.49 9.81 -15.13
CA LEU A 498 -24.14 9.42 -16.40
C LEU A 498 -25.67 9.30 -16.27
N TYR A 499 -26.16 8.89 -15.10
CA TYR A 499 -27.59 8.80 -14.83
C TYR A 499 -28.16 10.13 -14.31
N TYR A 500 -27.49 10.75 -13.34
CA TYR A 500 -27.99 11.96 -12.68
C TYR A 500 -27.95 13.20 -13.58
N GLY A 501 -26.98 13.29 -14.49
CA GLY A 501 -26.80 14.45 -15.37
C GLY A 501 -26.50 15.72 -14.57
N ASP A 502 -27.45 16.64 -14.56
CA ASP A 502 -27.37 17.94 -13.88
C ASP A 502 -27.94 17.93 -12.45
N ASP A 503 -28.51 16.80 -12.00
CA ASP A 503 -28.98 16.61 -10.62
C ASP A 503 -27.80 16.19 -9.72
N TRP A 504 -26.95 17.17 -9.38
CA TRP A 504 -25.74 16.90 -8.58
C TRP A 504 -26.06 16.71 -7.10
N GLU A 505 -27.13 17.32 -6.57
CA GLU A 505 -27.58 17.05 -5.20
C GLU A 505 -27.90 15.55 -5.04
N GLY A 506 -28.75 14.98 -5.91
CA GLY A 506 -29.10 13.56 -5.85
C GLY A 506 -27.91 12.63 -6.10
N LEU A 507 -26.98 13.02 -6.98
CA LEU A 507 -25.74 12.30 -7.24
C LEU A 507 -24.89 12.17 -5.96
N TYR A 508 -24.55 13.30 -5.34
CA TYR A 508 -23.64 13.31 -4.20
C TYR A 508 -24.33 12.87 -2.91
N GLU A 509 -25.65 13.06 -2.78
CA GLU A 509 -26.49 12.40 -1.76
C GLU A 509 -26.35 10.88 -1.88
N SER A 510 -26.45 10.32 -3.09
CA SER A 510 -26.31 8.87 -3.30
C SER A 510 -24.90 8.36 -2.99
N ILE A 511 -23.87 9.14 -3.34
CA ILE A 511 -22.47 8.80 -3.05
C ILE A 511 -22.19 8.73 -1.54
N THR A 512 -22.96 9.40 -0.67
CA THR A 512 -22.78 9.27 0.79
C THR A 512 -22.91 7.83 1.31
N GLY A 513 -23.63 6.96 0.57
CA GLY A 513 -23.68 5.52 0.84
C GLY A 513 -22.29 4.86 0.86
N TYR A 514 -21.32 5.38 0.11
CA TYR A 514 -19.95 4.87 0.07
C TYR A 514 -19.24 4.94 1.43
N GLY A 515 -19.37 6.09 2.13
CA GLY A 515 -18.86 6.25 3.49
C GLY A 515 -19.56 5.31 4.48
N LEU A 516 -20.90 5.24 4.40
CA LEU A 516 -21.72 4.34 5.23
C LEU A 516 -21.29 2.87 5.10
N GLY A 517 -21.11 2.38 3.85
CA GLY A 517 -20.65 1.02 3.60
C GLY A 517 -19.24 0.78 4.14
N GLY A 518 -18.36 1.78 3.99
CA GLY A 518 -16.98 1.71 4.45
C GLY A 518 -16.87 1.51 5.97
N SER A 519 -17.51 2.39 6.74
CA SER A 519 -17.48 2.34 8.20
C SER A 519 -18.32 1.22 8.79
N SER A 520 -19.40 0.80 8.13
CA SER A 520 -20.19 -0.36 8.56
C SER A 520 -19.31 -1.62 8.61
N MET A 521 -18.53 -1.87 7.55
CA MET A 521 -17.61 -3.00 7.52
C MET A 521 -16.43 -2.82 8.46
N ALA A 522 -15.93 -1.58 8.59
CA ALA A 522 -14.86 -1.28 9.52
C ALA A 522 -15.24 -1.54 10.99
N LEU A 523 -16.48 -1.27 11.39
CA LEU A 523 -16.95 -1.49 12.76
C LEU A 523 -16.78 -2.96 13.15
N PHE A 524 -17.33 -3.86 12.34
CA PHE A 524 -17.20 -5.29 12.62
C PHE A 524 -15.77 -5.80 12.43
N GLY A 525 -15.02 -5.24 11.49
CA GLY A 525 -13.60 -5.51 11.30
C GLY A 525 -12.79 -5.21 12.56
N ARG A 526 -12.92 -4.01 13.11
CA ARG A 526 -12.17 -3.55 14.29
C ARG A 526 -12.64 -4.23 15.58
N VAL A 527 -13.95 -4.41 15.77
CA VAL A 527 -14.47 -5.12 16.96
C VAL A 527 -14.14 -6.61 16.91
N GLY A 528 -14.43 -7.28 15.78
CA GLY A 528 -14.18 -8.71 15.64
C GLY A 528 -12.68 -9.04 15.66
N GLY A 529 -11.88 -8.30 14.89
CA GLY A 529 -10.42 -8.43 14.91
C GLY A 529 -9.83 -8.11 16.28
N GLY A 530 -10.28 -7.02 16.93
CA GLY A 530 -9.85 -6.60 18.27
C GLY A 530 -10.13 -7.64 19.35
N ILE A 531 -11.35 -8.21 19.37
CA ILE A 531 -11.69 -9.29 20.31
C ILE A 531 -10.83 -10.53 20.06
N TYR A 532 -10.54 -10.85 18.79
CA TYR A 532 -9.70 -11.98 18.45
C TYR A 532 -8.26 -11.81 18.98
N THR A 533 -7.61 -10.68 18.65
CA THR A 533 -6.21 -10.43 19.02
C THR A 533 -6.06 -10.33 20.53
N LYS A 534 -6.82 -9.43 21.19
CA LYS A 534 -6.62 -9.17 22.62
C LYS A 534 -7.07 -10.31 23.54
N ALA A 535 -7.90 -11.24 23.05
CA ALA A 535 -8.17 -12.47 23.79
C ALA A 535 -6.96 -13.42 23.79
N ALA A 536 -6.20 -13.46 22.70
CA ALA A 536 -5.00 -14.27 22.59
C ALA A 536 -3.82 -13.63 23.33
N ASP A 537 -3.58 -12.34 23.11
CA ASP A 537 -2.54 -11.52 23.72
C ASP A 537 -2.57 -11.61 25.26
N VAL A 538 -3.67 -11.18 25.89
CA VAL A 538 -3.86 -11.26 27.35
C VAL A 538 -3.72 -12.69 27.88
N GLY A 539 -4.18 -13.70 27.12
CA GLY A 539 -4.04 -15.10 27.51
C GLY A 539 -2.60 -15.60 27.46
N ALA A 540 -1.85 -15.19 26.43
CA ALA A 540 -0.46 -15.54 26.21
C ALA A 540 0.43 -14.89 27.28
N ASP A 541 0.27 -13.59 27.49
CA ASP A 541 1.14 -12.79 28.35
C ASP A 541 0.94 -13.07 29.84
N LEU A 542 -0.31 -13.21 30.30
CA LEU A 542 -0.58 -13.53 31.70
C LEU A 542 -0.01 -14.89 32.09
N VAL A 543 -0.30 -15.95 31.33
CA VAL A 543 0.17 -17.28 31.71
C VAL A 543 1.66 -17.45 31.42
N GLY A 544 2.14 -16.96 30.28
CA GLY A 544 3.54 -17.05 29.91
C GLY A 544 4.45 -16.28 30.87
N LYS A 545 4.28 -14.95 30.92
CA LYS A 545 5.23 -14.05 31.57
C LYS A 545 4.99 -13.94 33.07
N VAL A 546 3.74 -13.87 33.52
CA VAL A 546 3.42 -13.65 34.95
C VAL A 546 3.45 -14.96 35.74
N GLU A 547 2.82 -16.02 35.21
CA GLU A 547 2.68 -17.31 35.93
C GLU A 547 3.85 -18.27 35.70
N ARG A 548 4.29 -18.44 34.45
CA ARG A 548 5.28 -19.47 34.08
C ARG A 548 6.71 -18.96 33.92
N ASN A 549 6.90 -17.65 33.92
CA ASN A 549 8.19 -16.99 33.72
C ASN A 549 8.92 -17.48 32.45
N ILE A 550 8.17 -17.67 31.36
CA ILE A 550 8.75 -17.89 30.02
C ILE A 550 8.76 -16.56 29.25
N PRO A 551 9.64 -16.41 28.24
CA PRO A 551 9.65 -15.23 27.37
C PRO A 551 8.27 -14.93 26.73
N GLU A 552 8.07 -13.65 26.37
CA GLU A 552 7.02 -13.23 25.44
C GLU A 552 7.20 -13.94 24.10
N ASP A 553 6.12 -14.34 23.43
CA ASP A 553 6.14 -15.11 22.17
C ASP A 553 6.86 -16.47 22.19
N ASP A 554 7.07 -17.06 23.37
CA ASP A 554 7.74 -18.36 23.47
C ASP A 554 6.97 -19.47 22.72
N PRO A 555 7.63 -20.28 21.87
CA PRO A 555 6.94 -21.27 21.04
C PRO A 555 6.28 -22.39 21.85
N ARG A 556 6.57 -22.55 23.15
CA ARG A 556 5.88 -23.50 24.05
C ARG A 556 4.47 -23.02 24.41
N ASN A 557 4.19 -21.73 24.28
CA ASN A 557 2.89 -21.16 24.63
C ASN A 557 1.88 -21.37 23.49
N PRO A 558 0.77 -22.11 23.72
CA PRO A 558 -0.23 -22.39 22.68
C PRO A 558 -0.98 -21.16 22.16
N ALA A 559 -0.95 -20.03 22.88
CA ALA A 559 -1.66 -18.82 22.46
C ALA A 559 -0.89 -17.96 21.45
N VAL A 560 0.43 -18.13 21.31
CA VAL A 560 1.30 -17.21 20.53
C VAL A 560 0.97 -17.15 19.04
N ILE A 561 0.56 -18.27 18.43
CA ILE A 561 0.10 -18.24 17.03
C ILE A 561 -1.21 -17.45 16.91
N ALA A 562 -2.13 -17.57 17.86
CA ALA A 562 -3.37 -16.81 17.84
C ALA A 562 -3.10 -15.31 18.06
N ASP A 563 -2.11 -14.98 18.88
CA ASP A 563 -1.66 -13.62 19.15
C ASP A 563 -1.08 -12.95 17.91
N ASN A 564 -0.05 -13.56 17.30
CA ASN A 564 0.58 -13.04 16.08
C ASN A 564 -0.39 -13.03 14.88
N VAL A 565 -1.36 -13.96 14.81
CA VAL A 565 -2.48 -13.88 13.84
C VAL A 565 -3.35 -12.65 14.13
N GLY A 566 -3.58 -12.38 15.40
CA GLY A 566 -4.30 -11.25 15.96
C GLY A 566 -3.85 -9.91 15.40
N ASP A 567 -2.55 -9.61 15.43
CA ASP A 567 -2.01 -8.30 14.99
C ASP A 567 -2.36 -8.03 13.52
N ASN A 568 -2.40 -9.09 12.71
CA ASN A 568 -2.73 -8.99 11.29
C ASN A 568 -4.24 -8.82 11.04
N VAL A 569 -5.11 -9.42 11.86
CA VAL A 569 -6.58 -9.37 11.67
C VAL A 569 -7.24 -8.22 12.40
N GLY A 570 -6.68 -7.78 13.52
CA GLY A 570 -7.09 -6.61 14.28
C GLY A 570 -6.36 -5.37 13.79
N ASP A 571 -5.07 -5.29 14.08
CA ASP A 571 -4.27 -4.06 14.00
C ASP A 571 -3.79 -3.68 12.61
N ILE A 572 -3.88 -4.61 11.67
CA ILE A 572 -3.75 -4.32 10.25
C ILE A 572 -5.11 -4.29 9.55
N ALA A 573 -5.84 -5.41 9.50
CA ALA A 573 -7.05 -5.47 8.68
C ALA A 573 -8.16 -4.53 9.19
N GLY A 574 -8.44 -4.56 10.50
CA GLY A 574 -9.42 -3.68 11.12
C GLY A 574 -9.03 -2.21 11.01
N MET A 575 -7.77 -1.88 11.29
CA MET A 575 -7.23 -0.51 11.18
C MET A 575 -7.30 0.02 9.73
N GLY A 576 -6.94 -0.81 8.75
CA GLY A 576 -7.01 -0.44 7.33
C GLY A 576 -8.44 -0.13 6.86
N SER A 577 -9.42 -0.93 7.30
CA SER A 577 -10.83 -0.65 7.04
C SER A 577 -11.33 0.60 7.77
N ASP A 578 -10.88 0.84 9.00
CA ASP A 578 -11.23 2.01 9.82
C ASP A 578 -10.80 3.32 9.14
N LEU A 579 -9.52 3.44 8.79
CA LEU A 579 -8.98 4.64 8.15
C LEU A 579 -9.53 4.85 6.73
N PHE A 580 -9.83 3.77 6.00
CA PHE A 580 -10.60 3.87 4.76
C PHE A 580 -11.99 4.49 5.00
N GLY A 581 -12.72 4.05 6.03
CA GLY A 581 -14.00 4.63 6.41
C GLY A 581 -13.91 6.13 6.71
N SER A 582 -12.89 6.54 7.47
CA SER A 582 -12.64 7.97 7.76
C SER A 582 -12.38 8.79 6.49
N TYR A 583 -11.59 8.25 5.56
CA TYR A 583 -11.31 8.88 4.27
C TYR A 583 -12.57 9.01 3.40
N ALA A 584 -13.35 7.93 3.29
CA ALA A 584 -14.56 7.87 2.48
C ALA A 584 -15.61 8.85 3.01
N GLU A 585 -15.87 8.87 4.32
CA GLU A 585 -16.83 9.76 4.93
C GLU A 585 -16.40 11.23 4.85
N SER A 586 -15.12 11.55 5.10
CA SER A 586 -14.63 12.94 5.00
C SER A 586 -14.81 13.47 3.58
N SER A 587 -14.50 12.64 2.59
CA SER A 587 -14.70 12.98 1.17
C SER A 587 -16.17 13.14 0.84
N CYS A 588 -17.03 12.19 1.24
CA CYS A 588 -18.46 12.23 0.96
C CYS A 588 -19.18 13.39 1.65
N ALA A 589 -18.80 13.73 2.89
CA ALA A 589 -19.35 14.87 3.62
C ALA A 589 -19.03 16.18 2.90
N ALA A 590 -17.77 16.37 2.47
CA ALA A 590 -17.38 17.55 1.71
C ALA A 590 -18.12 17.63 0.37
N LEU A 591 -18.23 16.50 -0.35
CA LEU A 591 -18.95 16.43 -1.61
C LEU A 591 -20.44 16.77 -1.46
N PHE A 592 -21.12 16.21 -0.46
CA PHE A 592 -22.54 16.48 -0.26
C PHE A 592 -22.80 17.96 0.00
N VAL A 593 -22.04 18.60 0.91
CA VAL A 593 -22.22 20.03 1.19
C VAL A 593 -21.86 20.90 -0.02
N ALA A 594 -20.83 20.53 -0.79
CA ALA A 594 -20.49 21.23 -2.04
C ALA A 594 -21.58 21.11 -3.11
N SER A 595 -22.31 19.98 -3.17
CA SER A 595 -23.35 19.74 -4.16
C SER A 595 -24.55 20.68 -4.06
N ILE A 596 -24.85 21.15 -2.85
CA ILE A 596 -25.91 22.12 -2.55
C ILE A 596 -25.37 23.57 -2.43
N SER A 597 -24.09 23.77 -2.75
CA SER A 597 -23.42 25.08 -2.79
C SER A 597 -23.26 25.55 -4.23
N SER A 598 -22.63 26.72 -4.46
CA SER A 598 -22.43 27.25 -5.81
C SER A 598 -21.68 26.29 -6.74
N PHE A 599 -20.82 25.43 -6.20
CA PHE A 599 -20.09 24.42 -6.98
C PHE A 599 -21.03 23.42 -7.65
N GLY A 600 -22.00 22.88 -6.91
CA GLY A 600 -22.97 21.95 -7.46
C GLY A 600 -24.08 22.63 -8.27
N ILE A 601 -24.57 23.79 -7.80
CA ILE A 601 -25.64 24.55 -8.47
C ILE A 601 -25.15 25.14 -9.81
N GLY A 602 -23.91 25.62 -9.85
CA GLY A 602 -23.26 26.12 -11.07
C GLY A 602 -22.55 25.06 -11.89
N HIS A 603 -22.64 23.79 -11.49
CA HIS A 603 -22.02 22.64 -12.16
C HIS A 603 -20.51 22.80 -12.44
N ASP A 604 -19.79 23.46 -11.53
CA ASP A 604 -18.32 23.58 -11.60
C ASP A 604 -17.67 22.27 -11.13
N TYR A 605 -17.33 21.41 -12.08
CA TYR A 605 -16.79 20.09 -11.80
C TYR A 605 -15.42 20.13 -11.08
N THR A 606 -14.61 21.15 -11.36
CA THR A 606 -13.26 21.27 -10.77
C THR A 606 -13.38 21.63 -9.30
N ALA A 607 -14.16 22.66 -8.98
CA ALA A 607 -14.36 23.07 -7.60
C ALA A 607 -15.13 22.00 -6.79
N MET A 608 -16.09 21.33 -7.42
CA MET A 608 -16.80 20.19 -6.83
C MET A 608 -15.86 19.02 -6.49
N SER A 609 -14.85 18.76 -7.33
CA SER A 609 -13.87 17.68 -7.14
C SER A 609 -12.72 18.05 -6.20
N TYR A 610 -12.72 19.24 -5.61
CA TYR A 610 -11.68 19.73 -4.69
C TYR A 610 -11.22 18.70 -3.64
N PRO A 611 -12.10 18.01 -2.87
CA PRO A 611 -11.65 17.00 -1.91
C PRO A 611 -10.85 15.84 -2.55
N LEU A 612 -11.22 15.41 -3.76
CA LEU A 612 -10.50 14.36 -4.49
C LEU A 612 -9.14 14.86 -4.99
N ILE A 613 -9.06 16.13 -5.41
CA ILE A 613 -7.80 16.76 -5.86
C ILE A 613 -6.83 16.92 -4.68
N ILE A 614 -7.32 17.32 -3.50
CA ILE A 614 -6.53 17.37 -2.26
C ILE A 614 -5.97 15.98 -1.93
N SER A 615 -6.81 14.94 -1.99
CA SER A 615 -6.38 13.55 -1.77
C SER A 615 -5.33 13.09 -2.79
N SER A 616 -5.49 13.49 -4.06
CA SER A 616 -4.54 13.18 -5.14
C SER A 616 -3.19 13.85 -4.91
N MET A 617 -3.19 15.13 -4.50
CA MET A 617 -1.98 15.85 -4.09
C MET A 617 -1.32 15.18 -2.88
N GLY A 618 -2.13 14.73 -1.94
CA GLY A 618 -1.70 13.95 -0.78
C GLY A 618 -0.88 12.71 -1.15
N LEU A 619 -1.33 11.94 -2.14
CA LEU A 619 -0.59 10.78 -2.65
C LEU A 619 0.79 11.16 -3.20
N VAL A 620 0.87 12.26 -3.97
CA VAL A 620 2.15 12.75 -4.52
C VAL A 620 3.08 13.19 -3.39
N VAL A 621 2.57 13.97 -2.43
CA VAL A 621 3.34 14.44 -1.27
C VAL A 621 3.83 13.28 -0.41
N CYS A 622 2.97 12.29 -0.13
CA CYS A 622 3.35 11.11 0.64
C CYS A 622 4.42 10.30 -0.08
N LEU A 623 4.35 10.20 -1.41
CA LEU A 623 5.37 9.48 -2.20
C LEU A 623 6.73 10.16 -2.08
N ILE A 624 6.77 11.49 -2.21
CA ILE A 624 8.00 12.27 -2.00
C ILE A 624 8.49 12.09 -0.56
N THR A 625 7.60 12.13 0.43
CA THR A 625 7.95 11.99 1.85
C THR A 625 8.55 10.62 2.17
N THR A 626 7.99 9.55 1.60
CA THR A 626 8.44 8.16 1.80
C THR A 626 9.91 7.99 1.40
N ILE A 627 10.35 8.63 0.30
CA ILE A 627 11.74 8.57 -0.19
C ILE A 627 12.74 9.05 0.88
N PHE A 628 12.34 10.00 1.73
CA PHE A 628 13.20 10.46 2.83
C PHE A 628 13.50 9.35 3.84
N ALA A 629 12.52 8.51 4.18
CA ALA A 629 12.74 7.40 5.10
C ALA A 629 13.32 6.15 4.42
N THR A 630 13.10 5.96 3.12
CA THR A 630 13.50 4.72 2.43
C THR A 630 14.84 4.76 1.71
N ASP A 631 15.30 5.94 1.28
CA ASP A 631 16.45 6.06 0.37
C ASP A 631 17.42 7.19 0.77
N LEU A 632 16.96 8.27 1.42
CA LEU A 632 17.83 9.40 1.79
C LEU A 632 18.46 9.30 3.17
N PHE A 633 17.82 8.60 4.11
CA PHE A 633 18.31 8.42 5.47
C PHE A 633 18.34 6.94 5.85
N GLU A 634 19.45 6.50 6.44
CA GLU A 634 19.59 5.16 7.00
C GLU A 634 19.69 5.26 8.52
N ILE A 635 18.93 4.40 9.22
CA ILE A 635 18.94 4.31 10.68
C ILE A 635 20.13 3.48 11.12
N LYS A 636 20.97 4.06 11.99
CA LYS A 636 22.17 3.40 12.52
C LYS A 636 22.00 2.96 13.97
N SER A 637 21.11 3.64 14.70
CA SER A 637 20.89 3.39 16.13
C SER A 637 19.40 3.25 16.46
N VAL A 638 19.08 2.51 17.52
CA VAL A 638 17.69 2.32 17.99
C VAL A 638 17.01 3.64 18.33
N SER A 639 17.75 4.61 18.90
CA SER A 639 17.23 5.94 19.23
C SER A 639 16.79 6.77 18.02
N GLU A 640 17.17 6.37 16.80
CA GLU A 640 16.79 7.08 15.57
C GLU A 640 15.46 6.59 14.96
N ILE A 641 14.86 5.51 15.48
CA ILE A 641 13.60 4.95 14.92
C ILE A 641 12.43 5.91 15.06
N GLU A 642 12.04 6.26 16.30
CA GLU A 642 10.92 7.17 16.55
C GLU A 642 11.11 8.56 15.89
N PRO A 643 12.30 9.21 15.97
CA PRO A 643 12.54 10.46 15.25
C PRO A 643 12.41 10.32 13.73
N SER A 644 12.72 9.16 13.15
CA SER A 644 12.55 8.92 11.71
C SER A 644 11.09 8.84 11.32
N LEU A 645 10.27 8.11 12.09
CA LEU A 645 8.83 8.01 11.88
C LEU A 645 8.15 9.38 12.10
N LYS A 646 8.54 10.13 13.13
CA LYS A 646 8.05 11.50 13.36
C LYS A 646 8.41 12.45 12.21
N ARG A 647 9.64 12.37 11.68
CA ARG A 647 10.05 13.18 10.52
C ARG A 647 9.12 12.97 9.32
N GLN A 648 8.58 11.77 9.12
CA GLN A 648 7.61 11.52 8.06
C GLN A 648 6.33 12.36 8.23
N LEU A 649 5.80 12.48 9.46
CA LEU A 649 4.65 13.33 9.75
C LEU A 649 4.95 14.82 9.52
N VAL A 650 6.12 15.29 9.96
CA VAL A 650 6.52 16.69 9.79
C VAL A 650 6.72 17.04 8.32
N ILE A 651 7.50 16.23 7.58
CA ILE A 651 7.79 16.46 6.16
C ILE A 651 6.51 16.44 5.34
N SER A 652 5.66 15.43 5.53
CA SER A 652 4.39 15.34 4.81
C SER A 652 3.47 16.51 5.14
N THR A 653 3.40 16.97 6.39
CA THR A 653 2.61 18.14 6.78
C THR A 653 3.09 19.43 6.14
N VAL A 654 4.40 19.68 6.13
CA VAL A 654 4.98 20.89 5.52
C VAL A 654 4.77 20.89 4.00
N LEU A 655 5.09 19.78 3.34
CA LEU A 655 4.90 19.64 1.89
C LEU A 655 3.43 19.71 1.50
N MET A 656 2.54 19.09 2.29
CA MET A 656 1.11 19.11 2.02
C MET A 656 0.51 20.49 2.26
N THR A 657 1.03 21.29 3.19
CA THR A 657 0.61 22.70 3.35
C THR A 657 0.84 23.49 2.05
N ALA A 658 2.00 23.32 1.41
CA ALA A 658 2.28 23.93 0.11
C ALA A 658 1.40 23.34 -1.01
N GLY A 659 1.16 22.02 -0.98
CA GLY A 659 0.25 21.34 -1.90
C GLY A 659 -1.18 21.85 -1.81
N ILE A 660 -1.72 22.04 -0.60
CA ILE A 660 -3.05 22.59 -0.35
C ILE A 660 -3.12 24.05 -0.83
N ALA A 661 -2.09 24.86 -0.61
CA ALA A 661 -2.04 26.23 -1.11
C ALA A 661 -2.14 26.27 -2.64
N MET A 662 -1.36 25.42 -3.32
CA MET A 662 -1.37 25.29 -4.77
C MET A 662 -2.75 24.82 -5.27
N VAL A 663 -3.31 23.75 -4.71
CA VAL A 663 -4.61 23.21 -5.12
C VAL A 663 -5.73 24.24 -4.87
N SER A 664 -5.72 24.92 -3.72
CA SER A 664 -6.74 25.93 -3.40
C SER A 664 -6.68 27.13 -4.35
N PHE A 665 -5.49 27.55 -4.77
CA PHE A 665 -5.33 28.67 -5.68
C PHE A 665 -5.71 28.34 -7.13
N PHE A 666 -5.46 27.11 -7.60
CA PHE A 666 -5.70 26.73 -8.99
C PHE A 666 -7.02 26.00 -9.24
N ALA A 667 -7.57 25.31 -8.24
CA ALA A 667 -8.78 24.49 -8.41
C ALA A 667 -10.07 25.19 -7.94
N LEU A 668 -9.97 26.30 -7.19
CA LEU A 668 -11.12 27.05 -6.69
C LEU A 668 -11.17 28.46 -7.30
N PRO A 669 -12.37 29.00 -7.57
CA PRO A 669 -12.53 30.40 -7.95
C PRO A 669 -12.15 31.35 -6.80
N SER A 670 -11.84 32.61 -7.15
CA SER A 670 -11.48 33.66 -6.19
C SER A 670 -12.53 33.87 -5.10
N GLU A 671 -13.80 33.80 -5.48
CA GLU A 671 -14.95 33.99 -4.62
C GLU A 671 -16.11 33.11 -5.11
N PHE A 672 -16.86 32.53 -4.17
CA PHE A 672 -17.98 31.62 -4.44
C PHE A 672 -18.92 31.58 -3.23
N THR A 673 -20.07 30.92 -3.33
CA THR A 673 -21.05 30.81 -2.23
C THR A 673 -21.20 29.38 -1.72
N LEU A 674 -21.24 29.24 -0.39
CA LEU A 674 -21.46 27.97 0.28
C LEU A 674 -22.78 27.96 1.03
N PHE A 675 -23.38 26.78 1.12
CA PHE A 675 -24.58 26.56 1.91
C PHE A 675 -24.29 26.72 3.41
N ASN A 676 -25.10 27.55 4.07
CA ASN A 676 -25.06 27.78 5.52
C ASN A 676 -26.49 27.78 6.09
N PHE A 677 -27.00 26.59 6.43
CA PHE A 677 -28.30 26.39 7.08
C PHE A 677 -29.47 27.18 6.44
N GLY A 678 -29.54 27.17 5.11
CA GLY A 678 -30.60 27.85 4.33
C GLY A 678 -30.26 29.27 3.88
N THR A 679 -29.07 29.77 4.21
CA THR A 679 -28.50 31.02 3.67
C THR A 679 -27.25 30.74 2.85
N GLU A 680 -26.94 31.62 1.90
CA GLU A 680 -25.68 31.56 1.15
C GLU A 680 -24.61 32.41 1.84
N MET A 681 -23.43 31.82 2.04
CA MET A 681 -22.28 32.49 2.63
C MET A 681 -21.20 32.69 1.56
N THR A 682 -20.76 33.93 1.37
CA THR A 682 -19.66 34.25 0.45
C THR A 682 -18.31 33.83 1.04
N VAL A 683 -17.58 33.00 0.29
CA VAL A 683 -16.30 32.41 0.70
C VAL A 683 -15.25 32.62 -0.38
N LYS A 684 -13.99 32.79 0.03
CA LYS A 684 -12.84 32.98 -0.85
C LYS A 684 -11.96 31.73 -0.83
N HIS A 685 -11.22 31.46 -1.91
CA HIS A 685 -10.34 30.26 -1.96
C HIS A 685 -9.36 30.15 -0.78
N TRP A 686 -8.88 31.29 -0.25
CA TRP A 686 -7.91 31.30 0.85
C TRP A 686 -8.56 30.95 2.20
N HIS A 687 -9.86 31.17 2.35
CA HIS A 687 -10.61 30.65 3.50
C HIS A 687 -10.57 29.11 3.51
N ILE A 688 -10.78 28.47 2.35
CA ILE A 688 -10.72 27.00 2.23
C ILE A 688 -9.31 26.48 2.46
N PHE A 689 -8.29 27.17 1.94
CA PHE A 689 -6.90 26.84 2.26
C PHE A 689 -6.68 26.75 3.77
N PHE A 690 -7.11 27.75 4.54
CA PHE A 690 -6.98 27.72 6.00
C PHE A 690 -7.84 26.63 6.66
N CYS A 691 -9.03 26.32 6.12
CA CYS A 691 -9.87 25.23 6.64
C CYS A 691 -9.19 23.87 6.52
N VAL A 692 -8.58 23.57 5.36
CA VAL A 692 -7.85 22.31 5.14
C VAL A 692 -6.55 22.31 5.93
N ALA A 693 -5.81 23.42 5.91
CA ALA A 693 -4.54 23.54 6.61
C ALA A 693 -4.70 23.39 8.13
N ILE A 694 -5.72 24.00 8.75
CA ILE A 694 -5.90 23.89 10.21
C ILE A 694 -6.15 22.43 10.62
N GLY A 695 -6.89 21.66 9.82
CA GLY A 695 -7.11 20.23 10.07
C GLY A 695 -5.84 19.41 9.92
N LEU A 696 -5.03 19.69 8.89
CA LEU A 696 -3.71 19.08 8.69
C LEU A 696 -2.78 19.33 9.90
N TRP A 697 -2.66 20.59 10.32
CA TRP A 697 -1.81 20.97 11.45
C TRP A 697 -2.34 20.46 12.79
N ALA A 698 -3.66 20.39 12.98
CA ALA A 698 -4.25 19.75 14.15
C ALA A 698 -3.89 18.27 14.23
N GLY A 699 -3.85 17.55 13.09
CA GLY A 699 -3.34 16.18 13.02
C GLY A 699 -1.90 16.08 13.53
N LEU A 700 -1.01 16.98 13.10
CA LEU A 700 0.38 17.02 13.57
C LEU A 700 0.47 17.28 15.08
N VAL A 701 -0.31 18.23 15.61
CA VAL A 701 -0.36 18.55 17.06
C VAL A 701 -0.86 17.34 17.87
N ILE A 702 -1.88 16.64 17.38
CA ILE A 702 -2.37 15.39 17.99
C ILE A 702 -1.27 14.34 17.97
N GLY A 703 -0.56 14.17 16.86
CA GLY A 703 0.55 13.22 16.75
C GLY A 703 1.68 13.49 17.75
N TYR A 704 2.14 14.74 17.86
CA TYR A 704 3.18 15.15 18.82
C TYR A 704 2.74 14.96 20.27
N THR A 705 1.49 15.31 20.58
CA THR A 705 0.98 15.13 21.94
C THR A 705 0.86 13.65 22.29
N THR A 706 0.38 12.83 21.33
CA THR A 706 0.23 11.39 21.53
C THR A 706 1.60 10.74 21.75
N GLU A 707 2.60 11.06 20.92
CA GLU A 707 3.99 10.62 21.10
C GLU A 707 4.50 10.92 22.52
N TYR A 708 4.30 12.14 23.01
CA TYR A 708 4.75 12.54 24.35
C TYR A 708 4.13 11.71 25.48
N TYR A 709 2.89 11.26 25.31
CA TYR A 709 2.17 10.47 26.32
C TYR A 709 2.33 8.96 26.15
N THR A 710 2.80 8.46 25.01
CA THR A 710 2.92 7.01 24.76
C THR A 710 4.34 6.52 24.53
N SER A 711 5.31 7.36 24.18
CA SER A 711 6.70 6.94 24.04
C SER A 711 7.44 6.88 25.38
N ASN A 712 8.22 5.82 25.59
CA ASN A 712 9.09 5.65 26.75
C ASN A 712 10.36 6.54 26.73
N ALA A 713 10.52 7.36 25.69
CA ALA A 713 11.52 8.41 25.65
C ALA A 713 11.18 9.60 26.58
N TYR A 714 9.92 9.74 27.00
CA TYR A 714 9.42 10.88 27.77
C TYR A 714 9.03 10.52 29.22
N SER A 715 8.96 11.54 30.07
CA SER A 715 8.62 11.40 31.49
C SER A 715 7.30 10.66 31.73
N PRO A 716 6.17 10.96 31.05
CA PRO A 716 4.88 10.38 31.42
C PRO A 716 4.89 8.84 31.46
N VAL A 717 5.49 8.19 30.45
CA VAL A 717 5.57 6.73 30.39
C VAL A 717 6.64 6.19 31.35
N ARG A 718 7.75 6.90 31.54
CA ARG A 718 8.77 6.53 32.53
C ARG A 718 8.24 6.58 33.96
N ASP A 719 7.37 7.53 34.27
CA ASP A 719 6.70 7.65 35.57
C ASP A 719 5.70 6.50 35.77
N VAL A 720 5.01 6.06 34.71
CA VAL A 720 4.17 4.85 34.73
C VAL A 720 5.01 3.60 35.00
N ALA A 721 6.17 3.46 34.33
CA ALA A 721 7.10 2.36 34.59
C ALA A 721 7.68 2.41 36.03
N ASP A 722 8.05 3.60 36.52
CA ASP A 722 8.58 3.78 37.88
C ASP A 722 7.55 3.40 38.95
N SER A 723 6.28 3.70 38.70
CA SER A 723 5.19 3.34 39.61
C SER A 723 5.03 1.82 39.81
N CYS A 724 5.63 0.99 38.96
CA CYS A 724 5.66 -0.47 39.14
C CYS A 724 6.49 -0.91 40.35
N ARG A 725 7.40 -0.07 40.88
CA ARG A 725 8.13 -0.37 42.13
C ARG A 725 7.20 -0.63 43.31
N THR A 726 5.99 -0.06 43.29
CA THR A 726 4.98 -0.24 44.35
C THR A 726 3.83 -1.16 43.93
N GLY A 727 3.97 -1.88 42.83
CA GLY A 727 3.05 -2.92 42.37
C GLY A 727 2.09 -2.50 41.26
N ALA A 728 1.25 -3.44 40.81
CA ALA A 728 0.33 -3.25 39.68
C ALA A 728 -0.75 -2.18 39.94
N ALA A 729 -1.17 -2.01 41.19
CA ALA A 729 -2.23 -1.06 41.53
C ALA A 729 -1.82 0.40 41.23
N THR A 730 -0.60 0.79 41.63
CA THR A 730 -0.07 2.12 41.31
C THR A 730 0.16 2.29 39.82
N ASN A 731 0.67 1.26 39.13
CA ASN A 731 0.81 1.27 37.68
C ASN A 731 -0.52 1.52 36.95
N VAL A 732 -1.61 0.86 37.37
CA VAL A 732 -2.94 1.09 36.78
C VAL A 732 -3.48 2.50 37.11
N ILE A 733 -3.28 3.00 38.33
CA ILE A 733 -3.71 4.35 38.70
C ILE A 733 -2.99 5.41 37.84
N PHE A 734 -1.68 5.28 37.69
CA PHE A 734 -0.87 6.22 36.89
C PHE A 734 -1.24 6.16 35.41
N GLY A 735 -1.43 4.98 34.83
CA GLY A 735 -1.79 4.86 33.41
C GLY A 735 -3.19 5.40 33.09
N LEU A 736 -4.18 5.21 33.97
CA LEU A 736 -5.50 5.82 33.80
C LEU A 736 -5.43 7.36 33.90
N ALA A 737 -4.72 7.87 34.90
CA ALA A 737 -4.51 9.31 35.07
C ALA A 737 -3.79 9.94 33.86
N LEU A 738 -2.80 9.22 33.30
CA LEU A 738 -2.10 9.62 32.09
C LEU A 738 -3.05 9.74 30.89
N GLY A 739 -3.90 8.73 30.65
CA GLY A 739 -4.88 8.78 29.57
C GLY A 739 -5.85 9.95 29.70
N TYR A 740 -6.39 10.17 30.89
CA TYR A 740 -7.28 11.31 31.16
C TYR A 740 -6.58 12.65 30.95
N LYS A 741 -5.29 12.76 31.28
CA LYS A 741 -4.51 13.98 31.06
C LYS A 741 -4.17 14.19 29.58
N SER A 742 -4.01 13.10 28.82
CA SER A 742 -3.61 13.15 27.41
C SER A 742 -4.65 13.77 26.48
N VAL A 743 -5.94 13.80 26.88
CA VAL A 743 -7.03 14.32 26.02
C VAL A 743 -7.01 15.84 25.86
N ILE A 744 -6.37 16.56 26.78
CA ILE A 744 -6.51 18.02 26.90
C ILE A 744 -6.10 18.76 25.62
N ILE A 745 -4.87 18.52 25.13
CA ILE A 745 -4.35 19.22 23.95
C ILE A 745 -5.05 18.77 22.66
N PRO A 746 -5.27 17.46 22.40
CA PRO A 746 -6.05 17.00 21.26
C PRO A 746 -7.43 17.64 21.17
N ILE A 747 -8.16 17.76 22.29
CA ILE A 747 -9.47 18.40 22.32
C ILE A 747 -9.37 19.90 22.00
N PHE A 748 -8.37 20.60 22.52
CA PHE A 748 -8.14 22.00 22.12
C PHE A 748 -7.79 22.13 20.63
N ALA A 749 -6.97 21.23 20.08
CA ALA A 749 -6.64 21.23 18.65
C ALA A 749 -7.88 21.00 17.76
N ILE A 750 -8.75 20.06 18.15
CA ILE A 750 -10.04 19.82 17.48
C ILE A 750 -10.95 21.05 17.62
N ALA A 751 -11.06 21.64 18.81
CA ALA A 751 -11.91 22.81 19.05
C ALA A 751 -11.47 24.04 18.22
N VAL A 752 -10.16 24.30 18.13
CA VAL A 752 -9.61 25.36 17.26
C VAL A 752 -9.89 25.06 15.79
N SER A 753 -9.72 23.82 15.36
CA SER A 753 -10.02 23.40 13.98
C SER A 753 -11.49 23.61 13.64
N ILE A 754 -12.40 23.21 14.54
CA ILE A 754 -13.84 23.45 14.40
C ILE A 754 -14.12 24.94 14.31
N TYR A 755 -13.62 25.75 15.25
CA TYR A 755 -13.91 27.18 15.29
C TYR A 755 -13.45 27.89 14.02
N VAL A 756 -12.20 27.67 13.59
CA VAL A 756 -11.63 28.29 12.40
C VAL A 756 -12.37 27.84 11.14
N SER A 757 -12.54 26.54 10.95
CA SER A 757 -13.14 26.01 9.72
C SER A 757 -14.64 26.30 9.61
N PHE A 758 -15.38 26.21 10.71
CA PHE A 758 -16.80 26.60 10.77
C PHE A 758 -16.97 28.09 10.45
N SER A 759 -16.17 28.96 11.07
CA SER A 759 -16.30 30.41 10.87
C SER A 759 -15.99 30.84 9.44
N LEU A 760 -15.08 30.14 8.76
CA LEU A 760 -14.61 30.48 7.42
C LEU A 760 -15.43 29.86 6.29
N ALA A 761 -16.04 28.69 6.51
CA ALA A 761 -16.76 27.94 5.45
C ALA A 761 -17.85 26.98 5.96
N ALA A 762 -18.41 27.22 7.14
CA ALA A 762 -19.48 26.43 7.75
C ALA A 762 -19.19 24.91 7.74
N MET A 763 -20.18 24.08 7.41
CA MET A 763 -20.03 22.61 7.41
C MET A 763 -19.05 22.11 6.35
N TYR A 764 -18.97 22.79 5.20
CA TYR A 764 -18.00 22.42 4.16
C TYR A 764 -16.58 22.64 4.67
N GLY A 765 -16.34 23.77 5.36
CA GLY A 765 -15.06 24.06 6.03
C GLY A 765 -14.64 22.95 6.98
N ILE A 766 -15.55 22.49 7.84
CA ILE A 766 -15.27 21.40 8.78
C ILE A 766 -14.98 20.08 8.05
N ALA A 767 -15.78 19.75 7.02
CA ALA A 767 -15.58 18.53 6.23
C ALA A 767 -14.21 18.51 5.54
N VAL A 768 -13.82 19.63 4.90
CA VAL A 768 -12.50 19.72 4.26
C VAL A 768 -11.37 19.85 5.29
N SER A 769 -11.65 20.28 6.52
CA SER A 769 -10.70 20.22 7.64
C SER A 769 -10.44 18.77 8.08
N ALA A 770 -11.49 17.94 8.19
CA ALA A 770 -11.35 16.51 8.44
C ALA A 770 -10.52 15.83 7.35
N LEU A 771 -10.79 16.17 6.09
CA LEU A 771 -9.99 15.69 4.95
C LEU A 771 -8.57 16.23 4.97
N GLY A 772 -8.35 17.46 5.43
CA GLY A 772 -7.02 18.04 5.62
C GLY A 772 -6.18 17.23 6.61
N MET A 773 -6.77 16.81 7.72
CA MET A 773 -6.12 15.90 8.69
C MET A 773 -5.74 14.55 8.06
N LEU A 774 -6.56 14.04 7.14
CA LEU A 774 -6.33 12.79 6.42
C LEU A 774 -5.65 12.97 5.06
N SER A 775 -5.21 14.17 4.72
CA SER A 775 -4.65 14.44 3.39
C SER A 775 -3.30 13.74 3.19
N THR A 776 -2.63 13.37 4.28
CA THR A 776 -1.40 12.59 4.30
C THR A 776 -1.61 11.13 4.75
N ILE A 777 -2.83 10.60 4.57
CA ILE A 777 -3.24 9.26 5.03
C ILE A 777 -2.32 8.12 4.56
N ALA A 778 -1.71 8.22 3.37
CA ALA A 778 -0.78 7.19 2.90
C ALA A 778 0.47 7.10 3.80
N THR A 779 1.03 8.23 4.22
CA THR A 779 2.13 8.27 5.20
C THR A 779 1.66 7.84 6.59
N GLY A 780 0.47 8.30 7.01
CA GLY A 780 -0.12 7.91 8.30
C GLY A 780 -0.29 6.40 8.42
N LEU A 781 -0.89 5.76 7.41
CA LEU A 781 -1.02 4.31 7.32
C LEU A 781 0.34 3.60 7.23
N ALA A 782 1.34 4.20 6.57
CA ALA A 782 2.65 3.60 6.45
C ALA A 782 3.37 3.45 7.80
N ILE A 783 3.32 4.50 8.64
CA ILE A 783 3.92 4.46 9.98
C ILE A 783 3.10 3.62 10.96
N ASP A 784 1.78 3.54 10.78
CA ASP A 784 0.88 2.75 11.63
C ASP A 784 1.05 1.25 11.33
N ALA A 785 0.91 0.84 10.06
CA ALA A 785 1.08 -0.54 9.64
C ALA A 785 2.51 -1.08 9.84
N TYR A 786 3.51 -0.20 9.96
CA TYR A 786 4.87 -0.58 10.34
C TYR A 786 4.92 -1.26 11.73
N GLY A 787 4.06 -0.85 12.67
CA GLY A 787 4.04 -1.36 14.03
C GLY A 787 3.72 -2.86 14.11
N PRO A 788 2.52 -3.31 13.70
CA PRO A 788 2.15 -4.72 13.73
C PRO A 788 3.06 -5.63 12.89
N ILE A 789 3.69 -5.10 11.83
CA ILE A 789 4.68 -5.85 11.04
C ILE A 789 5.96 -6.10 11.85
N SER A 790 6.36 -5.13 12.68
CA SER A 790 7.54 -5.21 13.54
C SER A 790 7.30 -6.09 14.76
N ASP A 791 6.09 -6.02 15.33
CA ASP A 791 5.62 -6.87 16.42
C ASP A 791 5.68 -8.36 16.04
N ASN A 792 4.98 -8.74 14.95
CA ASN A 792 5.06 -10.06 14.36
C ASN A 792 6.49 -10.49 14.00
N ALA A 793 7.36 -9.54 13.63
CA ALA A 793 8.77 -9.87 13.34
C ALA A 793 9.52 -10.30 14.60
N GLY A 794 9.22 -9.69 15.75
CA GLY A 794 9.70 -10.11 17.06
C GLY A 794 9.14 -11.47 17.47
N GLY A 795 7.83 -11.69 17.31
CA GLY A 795 7.20 -12.97 17.63
C GLY A 795 7.79 -14.14 16.82
N ILE A 796 8.03 -13.92 15.53
CA ILE A 796 8.71 -14.91 14.68
C ILE A 796 10.16 -15.14 15.12
N ALA A 797 10.88 -14.10 15.56
CA ALA A 797 12.26 -14.24 16.04
C ALA A 797 12.34 -15.17 17.25
N GLU A 798 11.44 -14.98 18.22
CA GLU A 798 11.38 -15.80 19.44
C GLU A 798 10.94 -17.24 19.13
N MET A 799 9.86 -17.41 18.37
CA MET A 799 9.36 -18.74 17.98
C MET A 799 10.39 -19.54 17.17
N ALA A 800 11.19 -18.85 16.34
CA ALA A 800 12.26 -19.48 15.59
C ALA A 800 13.46 -19.86 16.47
N GLY A 801 13.60 -19.29 17.67
CA GLY A 801 14.75 -19.49 18.56
C GLY A 801 16.00 -18.75 18.06
N MET A 802 15.80 -17.55 17.51
CA MET A 802 16.89 -16.68 17.04
C MET A 802 17.63 -16.03 18.21
N SER A 803 18.77 -15.37 17.93
CA SER A 803 19.57 -14.78 19.00
C SER A 803 18.87 -13.59 19.67
N HIS A 804 19.21 -13.36 20.95
CA HIS A 804 18.65 -12.27 21.75
C HIS A 804 18.85 -10.89 21.11
N LYS A 805 19.97 -10.68 20.39
CA LYS A 805 20.26 -9.45 19.63
C LYS A 805 19.21 -9.15 18.54
N ILE A 806 18.63 -10.19 17.94
CA ILE A 806 17.54 -10.05 16.97
C ILE A 806 16.26 -9.60 17.67
N ARG A 807 15.92 -10.24 18.81
CA ARG A 807 14.76 -9.85 19.61
C ARG A 807 14.88 -8.42 20.14
N GLU A 808 16.05 -8.00 20.63
CA GLU A 808 16.31 -6.61 21.03
C GLU A 808 16.10 -5.62 19.88
N THR A 809 16.50 -6.00 18.66
CA THR A 809 16.30 -5.17 17.47
C THR A 809 14.81 -5.05 17.13
N THR A 810 14.06 -6.15 17.19
CA THR A 810 12.61 -6.12 16.92
C THR A 810 11.82 -5.45 18.02
N ASP A 811 12.18 -5.64 19.30
CA ASP A 811 11.55 -4.97 20.46
C ASP A 811 11.70 -3.43 20.35
N ALA A 812 12.84 -2.96 19.84
CA ALA A 812 13.06 -1.55 19.55
C ALA A 812 12.17 -1.01 18.41
N LEU A 813 11.96 -1.82 17.36
CA LEU A 813 11.08 -1.45 16.25
C LEU A 813 9.61 -1.44 16.69
N ASP A 814 9.23 -2.42 17.51
CA ASP A 814 7.91 -2.62 18.07
C ASP A 814 7.51 -1.52 19.06
N ALA A 815 8.39 -1.12 19.98
CA ALA A 815 8.14 0.00 20.89
C ALA A 815 7.84 1.31 20.15
N ALA A 816 8.52 1.55 19.02
CA ALA A 816 8.20 2.68 18.13
C ALA A 816 6.87 2.48 17.40
N GLY A 817 6.53 1.24 17.05
CA GLY A 817 5.24 0.81 16.51
C GLY A 817 4.07 1.09 17.46
N ASN A 818 4.22 0.82 18.75
CA ASN A 818 3.22 1.15 19.77
C ASN A 818 2.91 2.65 19.81
N THR A 819 3.95 3.48 19.69
CA THR A 819 3.80 4.93 19.59
C THR A 819 3.10 5.34 18.30
N THR A 820 3.45 4.77 17.14
CA THR A 820 2.81 5.14 15.86
C THR A 820 1.37 4.64 15.74
N ALA A 821 1.04 3.48 16.32
CA ALA A 821 -0.32 2.98 16.41
C ALA A 821 -1.20 3.91 17.25
N ALA A 822 -0.69 4.44 18.37
CA ALA A 822 -1.40 5.45 19.16
C ALA A 822 -1.61 6.75 18.35
N ILE A 823 -0.60 7.20 17.61
CA ILE A 823 -0.72 8.36 16.72
C ILE A 823 -1.80 8.12 15.65
N GLY A 824 -1.80 6.95 15.01
CA GLY A 824 -2.81 6.56 14.01
C GLY A 824 -4.23 6.60 14.58
N LYS A 825 -4.42 6.06 15.79
CA LYS A 825 -5.68 6.15 16.56
C LYS A 825 -6.06 7.61 16.83
N GLY A 826 -5.11 8.46 17.20
CA GLY A 826 -5.32 9.90 17.38
C GLY A 826 -5.82 10.62 16.11
N PHE A 827 -5.23 10.32 14.95
CA PHE A 827 -5.68 10.84 13.65
C PHE A 827 -7.08 10.33 13.29
N ALA A 828 -7.37 9.05 13.52
CA ALA A 828 -8.69 8.48 13.30
C ALA A 828 -9.76 9.15 14.16
N ILE A 829 -9.48 9.36 15.46
CA ILE A 829 -10.41 10.01 16.40
C ILE A 829 -10.60 11.50 16.08
N GLY A 830 -9.51 12.23 15.79
CA GLY A 830 -9.57 13.65 15.46
C GLY A 830 -10.35 13.92 14.17
N SER A 831 -10.10 13.12 13.13
CA SER A 831 -10.83 13.24 11.86
C SER A 831 -12.28 12.78 12.00
N ALA A 832 -12.55 11.70 12.76
CA ALA A 832 -13.91 11.25 13.08
C ALA A 832 -14.71 12.36 13.77
N ALA A 833 -14.10 13.11 14.71
CA ALA A 833 -14.79 14.21 15.38
C ALA A 833 -15.19 15.34 14.41
N LEU A 834 -14.27 15.74 13.53
CA LEU A 834 -14.52 16.78 12.53
C LEU A 834 -15.57 16.33 11.51
N VAL A 835 -15.41 15.14 10.90
CA VAL A 835 -16.36 14.66 9.89
C VAL A 835 -17.75 14.42 10.46
N SER A 836 -17.85 13.89 11.69
CA SER A 836 -19.15 13.66 12.34
C SER A 836 -19.88 14.97 12.60
N LEU A 837 -19.16 16.05 12.92
CA LEU A 837 -19.77 17.37 13.06
C LEU A 837 -20.27 17.91 11.71
N ALA A 838 -19.52 17.73 10.63
CA ALA A 838 -19.95 18.12 9.29
C ALA A 838 -21.18 17.32 8.82
N LEU A 839 -21.17 16.00 9.03
CA LEU A 839 -22.29 15.11 8.76
C LEU A 839 -23.50 15.44 9.63
N PHE A 840 -23.30 15.83 10.89
CA PHE A 840 -24.35 16.29 11.78
C PHE A 840 -25.04 17.55 11.25
N GLY A 841 -24.28 18.56 10.79
CA GLY A 841 -24.89 19.74 10.18
C GLY A 841 -25.60 19.43 8.85
N ALA A 842 -25.03 18.55 8.02
CA ALA A 842 -25.69 18.05 6.82
C ALA A 842 -27.00 17.31 7.14
N TYR A 843 -27.00 16.49 8.20
CA TYR A 843 -28.17 15.79 8.70
C TYR A 843 -29.28 16.75 9.11
N VAL A 844 -28.95 17.79 9.90
CA VAL A 844 -29.89 18.82 10.37
C VAL A 844 -30.58 19.49 9.18
N SER A 845 -29.81 19.86 8.15
CA SER A 845 -30.35 20.44 6.92
C SER A 845 -31.26 19.46 6.19
N ARG A 846 -30.79 18.23 5.97
CA ARG A 846 -31.51 17.22 5.19
C ARG A 846 -32.79 16.75 5.86
N ALA A 847 -32.80 16.71 7.19
CA ALA A 847 -33.94 16.39 8.04
C ALA A 847 -34.95 17.55 8.17
N GLY A 848 -34.65 18.74 7.64
CA GLY A 848 -35.52 19.91 7.70
C GLY A 848 -35.62 20.55 9.08
N ILE A 849 -34.60 20.37 9.93
CA ILE A 849 -34.56 20.95 11.28
C ILE A 849 -34.09 22.42 11.18
N LYS A 850 -34.91 23.35 11.69
CA LYS A 850 -34.57 24.79 11.67
C LYS A 850 -33.47 25.15 12.66
N THR A 851 -33.56 24.63 13.88
CA THR A 851 -32.61 24.90 14.95
C THR A 851 -32.54 23.69 15.87
N VAL A 852 -31.32 23.27 16.21
CA VAL A 852 -31.09 22.25 17.25
C VAL A 852 -30.91 23.00 18.58
N ASP A 853 -32.01 23.18 19.32
CA ASP A 853 -31.99 23.84 20.62
C ASP A 853 -31.77 22.84 21.75
N VAL A 854 -30.61 22.93 22.40
CA VAL A 854 -30.18 22.06 23.50
C VAL A 854 -31.16 22.08 24.68
N LEU A 855 -31.86 23.19 24.92
CA LEU A 855 -32.79 23.34 26.04
C LEU A 855 -34.20 22.80 25.75
N THR A 856 -34.39 22.11 24.62
CA THR A 856 -35.65 21.43 24.33
C THR A 856 -35.65 19.98 24.86
N PRO A 857 -36.81 19.47 25.35
CA PRO A 857 -36.88 18.12 25.91
C PRO A 857 -36.38 17.04 24.94
N LYS A 858 -36.80 17.11 23.66
CA LYS A 858 -36.41 16.13 22.63
C LYS A 858 -34.90 16.08 22.42
N VAL A 859 -34.24 17.23 22.34
CA VAL A 859 -32.79 17.31 22.07
C VAL A 859 -32.01 16.91 23.32
N PHE A 860 -32.38 17.39 24.50
CA PHE A 860 -31.63 17.12 25.74
C PHE A 860 -31.64 15.65 26.13
N ILE A 861 -32.78 14.96 26.01
CA ILE A 861 -32.84 13.50 26.26
C ILE A 861 -31.98 12.74 25.24
N GLY A 862 -31.96 13.19 23.98
CA GLY A 862 -31.08 12.64 22.96
C GLY A 862 -29.61 12.83 23.34
N LEU A 863 -29.24 14.03 23.79
CA LEU A 863 -27.88 14.39 24.18
C LEU A 863 -27.32 13.50 25.30
N ILE A 864 -28.08 13.34 26.40
CA ILE A 864 -27.62 12.53 27.53
C ILE A 864 -27.57 11.04 27.19
N VAL A 865 -28.54 10.52 26.42
CA VAL A 865 -28.52 9.12 25.95
C VAL A 865 -27.35 8.90 24.99
N GLY A 866 -27.15 9.80 24.03
CA GLY A 866 -26.03 9.76 23.09
C GLY A 866 -24.68 9.75 23.79
N ALA A 867 -24.51 10.56 24.83
CA ALA A 867 -23.29 10.61 25.63
C ALA A 867 -23.00 9.31 26.40
N MET A 868 -24.03 8.51 26.69
CA MET A 868 -23.90 7.21 27.36
C MET A 868 -23.49 6.08 26.39
N LEU A 869 -23.85 6.16 25.10
CA LEU A 869 -23.59 5.09 24.12
C LEU A 869 -22.12 4.65 24.01
N PRO A 870 -21.12 5.56 24.00
CA PRO A 870 -19.71 5.16 24.01
C PRO A 870 -19.33 4.28 25.21
N TYR A 871 -19.92 4.53 26.39
CA TYR A 871 -19.68 3.74 27.59
C TYR A 871 -20.37 2.38 27.51
N TRP A 872 -21.60 2.31 26.99
CA TRP A 872 -22.28 1.03 26.77
C TRP A 872 -21.52 0.17 25.76
N PHE A 873 -21.07 0.77 24.66
CA PHE A 873 -20.24 0.10 23.66
C PHE A 873 -18.93 -0.43 24.28
N SER A 874 -18.24 0.40 25.06
CA SER A 874 -17.00 0.02 25.75
C SER A 874 -17.23 -1.12 26.75
N ALA A 875 -18.33 -1.07 27.51
CA ALA A 875 -18.68 -2.12 28.47
C ALA A 875 -18.89 -3.48 27.78
N MET A 876 -19.52 -3.51 26.60
CA MET A 876 -19.72 -4.75 25.85
C MET A 876 -18.39 -5.31 25.32
N THR A 877 -17.58 -4.46 24.68
CA THR A 877 -16.30 -4.88 24.07
C THR A 877 -15.28 -5.31 25.12
N MET A 878 -15.10 -4.54 26.19
CA MET A 878 -14.22 -4.90 27.32
C MET A 878 -14.63 -6.22 27.97
N LYS A 879 -15.94 -6.42 28.22
CA LYS A 879 -16.45 -7.67 28.80
C LYS A 879 -16.25 -8.86 27.87
N SER A 880 -16.35 -8.65 26.56
CA SER A 880 -16.18 -9.70 25.55
C SER A 880 -14.75 -10.20 25.54
N VAL A 881 -13.77 -9.29 25.52
CA VAL A 881 -12.34 -9.64 25.65
C VAL A 881 -12.09 -10.33 26.98
N GLY A 882 -12.55 -9.77 28.10
CA GLY A 882 -12.31 -10.37 29.42
C GLY A 882 -12.82 -11.82 29.55
N LYS A 883 -13.99 -12.14 28.99
CA LYS A 883 -14.51 -13.52 28.95
C LYS A 883 -13.65 -14.44 28.07
N ALA A 884 -13.21 -13.95 26.92
CA ALA A 884 -12.43 -14.73 25.96
C ALA A 884 -11.01 -14.98 26.48
N ALA A 885 -10.36 -13.94 27.03
CA ALA A 885 -9.06 -14.01 27.67
C ALA A 885 -9.07 -14.97 28.88
N LEU A 886 -10.12 -14.95 29.71
CA LEU A 886 -10.27 -15.91 30.81
C LEU A 886 -10.24 -17.36 30.32
N LYS A 887 -11.00 -17.67 29.25
CA LYS A 887 -10.96 -19.00 28.62
C LYS A 887 -9.60 -19.32 28.02
N MET A 888 -8.93 -18.34 27.44
CA MET A 888 -7.58 -18.50 26.89
C MET A 888 -6.58 -18.86 28.00
N VAL A 889 -6.61 -18.14 29.13
CA VAL A 889 -5.80 -18.41 30.33
C VAL A 889 -6.03 -19.83 30.83
N GLU A 890 -7.30 -20.25 30.96
CA GLU A 890 -7.64 -21.62 31.38
C GLU A 890 -7.08 -22.68 30.43
N GLU A 891 -7.17 -22.47 29.13
CA GLU A 891 -6.66 -23.40 28.12
C GLU A 891 -5.13 -23.45 28.10
N VAL A 892 -4.44 -22.31 28.14
CA VAL A 892 -2.98 -22.24 28.19
C VAL A 892 -2.47 -22.95 29.46
N ARG A 893 -3.10 -22.69 30.62
CA ARG A 893 -2.81 -23.42 31.87
C ARG A 893 -3.05 -24.92 31.73
N ARG A 894 -4.17 -25.33 31.11
CA ARG A 894 -4.49 -26.74 30.89
C ARG A 894 -3.40 -27.42 30.10
N GLN A 895 -2.97 -26.84 28.98
CA GLN A 895 -1.90 -27.42 28.15
C GLN A 895 -0.58 -27.52 28.91
N PHE A 896 -0.14 -26.45 29.57
CA PHE A 896 1.10 -26.50 30.38
C PHE A 896 1.06 -27.49 31.54
N ASN A 897 -0.12 -27.74 32.13
CA ASN A 897 -0.27 -28.68 33.25
C ASN A 897 -0.46 -30.13 32.82
N THR A 898 -1.03 -30.38 31.63
CA THR A 898 -1.49 -31.72 31.23
C THR A 898 -0.70 -32.36 30.10
N ILE A 899 0.01 -31.59 29.26
CA ILE A 899 0.81 -32.11 28.15
C ILE A 899 2.23 -32.38 28.65
N PRO A 900 2.65 -33.65 28.83
CA PRO A 900 3.98 -33.96 29.33
C PRO A 900 5.05 -33.53 28.33
N GLY A 901 6.11 -32.87 28.80
CA GLY A 901 7.22 -32.42 27.95
C GLY A 901 7.03 -31.05 27.31
N LEU A 902 5.88 -30.37 27.48
CA LEU A 902 5.61 -29.07 26.85
C LEU A 902 6.48 -27.95 27.44
N MET A 903 6.51 -27.83 28.77
CA MET A 903 7.33 -26.81 29.46
C MET A 903 8.83 -27.04 29.23
N GLU A 904 9.23 -28.31 29.09
CA GLU A 904 10.60 -28.71 28.77
C GLU A 904 10.95 -28.54 27.29
N GLY A 905 10.01 -28.11 26.43
CA GLY A 905 10.24 -27.89 24.99
C GLY A 905 10.37 -29.17 24.15
N ARG A 906 9.98 -30.33 24.71
CA ARG A 906 10.05 -31.65 24.05
C ARG A 906 8.75 -32.03 23.33
N ALA A 907 7.63 -31.42 23.70
CA ALA A 907 6.33 -31.58 23.06
C ALA A 907 5.88 -30.27 22.39
N LYS A 908 5.10 -30.37 21.31
CA LYS A 908 4.50 -29.20 20.64
C LYS A 908 3.17 -28.83 21.31
N PRO A 909 2.88 -27.54 21.51
CA PRO A 909 1.56 -27.10 21.95
C PRO A 909 0.50 -27.29 20.87
N ASP A 910 -0.76 -27.31 21.28
CA ASP A 910 -1.91 -27.25 20.38
C ASP A 910 -2.36 -25.79 20.19
N TYR A 911 -1.81 -25.15 19.15
CA TYR A 911 -2.17 -23.78 18.77
C TYR A 911 -3.61 -23.64 18.26
N ALA A 912 -4.18 -24.71 17.66
CA ALA A 912 -5.47 -24.65 16.99
C ALA A 912 -6.62 -24.42 17.98
N THR A 913 -6.49 -24.96 19.20
CA THR A 913 -7.49 -24.74 20.25
C THR A 913 -7.53 -23.28 20.70
N CYS A 914 -6.39 -22.62 20.86
CA CYS A 914 -6.34 -21.18 21.17
C CYS A 914 -6.93 -20.33 20.03
N VAL A 915 -6.55 -20.60 18.78
CA VAL A 915 -7.13 -19.96 17.59
C VAL A 915 -8.66 -20.13 17.55
N LYS A 916 -9.17 -21.31 17.91
CA LYS A 916 -10.61 -21.58 17.96
C LYS A 916 -11.32 -20.76 19.05
N ILE A 917 -10.72 -20.61 20.24
CA ILE A 917 -11.31 -19.84 21.35
C ILE A 917 -11.50 -18.38 20.94
N SER A 918 -10.47 -17.74 20.39
CA SER A 918 -10.54 -16.34 19.94
C SER A 918 -11.46 -16.17 18.73
N THR A 919 -11.46 -17.12 17.78
CA THR A 919 -12.38 -17.13 16.62
C THR A 919 -13.85 -17.20 17.05
N ASP A 920 -14.20 -18.17 17.90
CA ASP A 920 -15.59 -18.38 18.33
C ASP A 920 -16.10 -17.18 19.14
N ALA A 921 -15.24 -16.61 20.00
CA ALA A 921 -15.59 -15.44 20.82
C ALA A 921 -15.80 -14.20 19.96
N SER A 922 -14.85 -13.86 19.08
CA SER A 922 -14.90 -12.66 18.25
C SER A 922 -16.11 -12.65 17.31
N LEU A 923 -16.39 -13.74 16.60
CA LEU A 923 -17.52 -13.82 15.66
C LEU A 923 -18.88 -13.69 16.36
N ARG A 924 -18.99 -14.20 17.59
CA ARG A 924 -20.23 -14.12 18.38
C ARG A 924 -20.39 -12.74 19.02
N GLU A 925 -19.35 -12.23 19.66
CA GLU A 925 -19.41 -11.04 20.51
C GLU A 925 -19.23 -9.73 19.71
N MET A 926 -18.86 -9.78 18.42
CA MET A 926 -18.88 -8.59 17.55
C MET A 926 -20.30 -8.13 17.18
N ILE A 927 -21.30 -9.02 17.28
CA ILE A 927 -22.67 -8.72 16.85
C ILE A 927 -23.36 -7.69 17.75
N PRO A 928 -23.38 -7.80 19.10
CA PRO A 928 -24.09 -6.84 19.94
C PRO A 928 -23.55 -5.40 19.86
N PRO A 929 -22.23 -5.12 19.88
CA PRO A 929 -21.72 -3.77 19.66
C PRO A 929 -22.06 -3.23 18.27
N GLY A 930 -21.98 -4.09 17.24
CA GLY A 930 -22.42 -3.73 15.89
C GLY A 930 -23.89 -3.35 15.82
N ALA A 931 -24.76 -4.17 16.41
CA ALA A 931 -26.19 -3.91 16.48
C ALA A 931 -26.51 -2.63 17.27
N LEU A 932 -25.80 -2.33 18.35
CA LEU A 932 -25.98 -1.08 19.10
C LEU A 932 -25.77 0.13 18.18
N VAL A 933 -24.67 0.16 17.43
CA VAL A 933 -24.33 1.29 16.56
C VAL A 933 -25.33 1.42 15.41
N MET A 934 -25.58 0.33 14.67
CA MET A 934 -26.46 0.35 13.49
C MET A 934 -27.95 0.56 13.86
N LEU A 935 -28.42 0.05 14.99
CA LEU A 935 -29.84 0.19 15.35
C LEU A 935 -30.13 1.52 16.04
N THR A 936 -29.14 2.20 16.62
CA THR A 936 -29.38 3.44 17.36
C THR A 936 -30.00 4.53 16.47
N PRO A 937 -29.42 4.91 15.32
CA PRO A 937 -30.04 5.90 14.43
C PRO A 937 -31.44 5.48 13.97
N LEU A 938 -31.61 4.20 13.59
CA LEU A 938 -32.90 3.67 13.12
C LEU A 938 -33.97 3.75 14.21
N ILE A 939 -33.66 3.36 15.46
CA ILE A 939 -34.60 3.39 16.58
C ILE A 939 -34.89 4.84 16.98
N ALA A 940 -33.85 5.65 17.22
CA ALA A 940 -34.02 7.03 17.65
C ALA A 940 -34.78 7.87 16.60
N GLY A 941 -34.39 7.77 15.32
CA GLY A 941 -35.04 8.50 14.24
C GLY A 941 -36.49 8.04 14.00
N THR A 942 -36.77 6.74 14.03
CA THR A 942 -38.12 6.22 13.77
C THR A 942 -39.08 6.49 14.92
N PHE A 943 -38.68 6.22 16.16
CA PHE A 943 -39.59 6.34 17.31
C PHE A 943 -39.64 7.74 17.90
N PHE A 944 -38.49 8.42 18.04
CA PHE A 944 -38.36 9.72 18.71
C PHE A 944 -38.22 10.90 17.74
N GLY A 945 -37.89 10.64 16.47
CA GLY A 945 -37.82 11.67 15.44
C GLY A 945 -36.46 12.35 15.36
N VAL A 946 -36.38 13.31 14.44
CA VAL A 946 -35.10 13.88 13.97
C VAL A 946 -34.43 14.78 14.99
N GLU A 947 -35.19 15.46 15.86
CA GLU A 947 -34.63 16.35 16.88
C GLU A 947 -33.96 15.57 18.02
N THR A 948 -34.53 14.43 18.41
CA THR A 948 -33.91 13.56 19.42
C THR A 948 -32.65 12.89 18.87
N LEU A 949 -32.69 12.41 17.62
CA LEU A 949 -31.50 11.87 16.97
C LEU A 949 -30.39 12.92 16.83
N ALA A 950 -30.73 14.19 16.55
CA ALA A 950 -29.77 15.28 16.57
C ALA A 950 -29.05 15.42 17.93
N GLY A 951 -29.78 15.29 19.03
CA GLY A 951 -29.19 15.22 20.38
C GLY A 951 -28.26 14.03 20.55
N VAL A 952 -28.69 12.82 20.12
CA VAL A 952 -27.89 11.59 20.20
C VAL A 952 -26.54 11.75 19.51
N LEU A 953 -26.54 12.30 18.29
CA LEU A 953 -25.31 12.52 17.51
C LEU A 953 -24.34 13.46 18.24
N ALA A 954 -24.84 14.61 18.71
CA ALA A 954 -24.04 15.58 19.45
C ALA A 954 -23.45 14.96 20.73
N GLY A 955 -24.25 14.21 21.49
CA GLY A 955 -23.85 13.57 22.74
C GLY A 955 -22.79 12.49 22.52
N SER A 956 -23.01 11.63 21.52
CA SER A 956 -22.06 10.56 21.19
C SER A 956 -20.71 11.11 20.74
N LEU A 957 -20.70 12.24 20.02
CA LEU A 957 -19.50 12.90 19.55
C LEU A 957 -18.66 13.44 20.72
N VAL A 958 -19.25 14.31 21.55
CA VAL A 958 -18.48 15.03 22.60
C VAL A 958 -18.07 14.13 23.76
N SER A 959 -18.81 13.03 24.00
CA SER A 959 -18.47 12.03 25.01
C SER A 959 -17.49 10.99 24.48
N GLY A 960 -17.77 10.42 23.30
CA GLY A 960 -17.01 9.31 22.74
C GLY A 960 -15.57 9.68 22.42
N VAL A 961 -15.32 10.90 21.95
CA VAL A 961 -13.97 11.40 21.66
C VAL A 961 -13.06 11.35 22.89
N GLN A 962 -13.58 11.64 24.09
CA GLN A 962 -12.81 11.65 25.34
C GLN A 962 -12.37 10.24 25.73
N VAL A 963 -13.32 9.30 25.67
CA VAL A 963 -13.09 7.89 26.02
C VAL A 963 -12.15 7.25 25.01
N ALA A 964 -12.31 7.54 23.71
CA ALA A 964 -11.48 6.98 22.67
C ALA A 964 -9.99 7.39 22.81
N ILE A 965 -9.71 8.67 23.05
CA ILE A 965 -8.33 9.17 23.21
C ILE A 965 -7.71 8.63 24.50
N SER A 966 -8.43 8.74 25.62
CA SER A 966 -7.91 8.29 26.91
C SER A 966 -7.64 6.79 26.93
N ALA A 967 -8.54 5.95 26.41
CA ALA A 967 -8.35 4.50 26.34
C ALA A 967 -7.15 4.11 25.46
N SER A 968 -7.03 4.73 24.27
CA SER A 968 -5.95 4.43 23.33
C SER A 968 -4.58 4.81 23.91
N ASN A 969 -4.47 5.99 24.51
CA ASN A 969 -3.21 6.49 25.05
C ASN A 969 -2.83 5.79 26.36
N THR A 970 -3.79 5.46 27.22
CA THR A 970 -3.54 4.68 28.44
C THR A 970 -2.94 3.31 28.09
N GLY A 971 -3.55 2.57 27.16
CA GLY A 971 -3.01 1.26 26.80
C GLY A 971 -1.66 1.34 26.10
N GLY A 972 -1.47 2.31 25.19
CA GLY A 972 -0.16 2.52 24.55
C GLY A 972 0.95 2.90 25.55
N ALA A 973 0.61 3.67 26.59
CA ALA A 973 1.55 4.03 27.65
C ALA A 973 1.93 2.83 28.54
N TRP A 974 0.99 1.95 28.87
CA TRP A 974 1.30 0.73 29.63
C TRP A 974 2.19 -0.23 28.84
N ASP A 975 1.91 -0.41 27.55
CA ASP A 975 2.72 -1.26 26.68
C ASP A 975 4.16 -0.74 26.60
N ASN A 976 4.34 0.55 26.32
CA ASN A 976 5.68 1.13 26.26
C ASN A 976 6.36 1.25 27.63
N ALA A 977 5.62 1.31 28.74
CA ALA A 977 6.18 1.19 30.08
C ALA A 977 6.70 -0.25 30.34
N LYS A 978 5.98 -1.27 29.87
CA LYS A 978 6.43 -2.67 29.87
C LYS A 978 7.69 -2.83 29.02
N LYS A 979 7.66 -2.41 27.75
CA LYS A 979 8.81 -2.47 26.83
C LYS A 979 10.03 -1.71 27.38
N TYR A 980 9.83 -0.61 28.11
CA TYR A 980 10.91 0.14 28.76
C TYR A 980 11.66 -0.69 29.82
N ILE A 981 10.93 -1.42 30.66
CA ILE A 981 11.52 -2.32 31.68
C ILE A 981 12.19 -3.52 31.00
N GLU A 982 11.53 -4.09 30.00
CA GLU A 982 12.03 -5.24 29.24
C GLU A 982 13.34 -4.94 28.49
N ALA A 983 13.48 -3.74 27.94
CA ALA A 983 14.65 -3.32 27.17
C ALA A 983 15.87 -3.00 28.04
N GLY A 984 15.69 -2.52 29.29
CA GLY A 984 16.82 -2.29 30.22
C GLY A 984 17.90 -1.31 29.72
N VAL A 985 17.58 -0.39 28.80
CA VAL A 985 18.57 0.44 28.08
C VAL A 985 19.18 1.58 28.91
N SER A 986 18.57 1.92 30.05
CA SER A 986 19.04 2.98 30.95
C SER A 986 19.16 2.46 32.38
N GLU A 987 19.97 3.10 33.23
CA GLU A 987 20.12 2.68 34.64
C GLU A 987 18.78 2.64 35.40
N HIS A 988 17.87 3.55 35.08
CA HIS A 988 16.51 3.54 35.61
C HIS A 988 15.68 2.35 35.11
N ALA A 989 15.76 1.99 33.82
CA ALA A 989 15.10 0.80 33.31
C ALA A 989 15.66 -0.49 33.94
N LYS A 990 17.00 -0.58 34.08
CA LYS A 990 17.67 -1.73 34.70
C LYS A 990 17.30 -1.90 36.17
N SER A 991 17.07 -0.81 36.91
CA SER A 991 16.68 -0.89 38.33
C SER A 991 15.27 -1.44 38.52
N LEU A 992 14.40 -1.36 37.50
CA LEU A 992 13.06 -1.95 37.49
C LEU A 992 13.07 -3.40 36.97
N GLY A 993 14.05 -3.74 36.13
CA GLY A 993 14.25 -5.09 35.61
C GLY A 993 14.89 -6.06 36.64
N PRO A 994 15.39 -7.22 36.19
CA PRO A 994 15.28 -7.78 34.83
C PRO A 994 13.87 -8.32 34.54
N LYS A 995 13.66 -8.84 33.32
CA LYS A 995 12.44 -9.61 32.97
C LYS A 995 12.17 -10.68 34.03
N GLY A 996 10.92 -10.72 34.52
CA GLY A 996 10.47 -11.60 35.60
C GLY A 996 10.48 -10.97 37.00
N SER A 997 11.04 -9.76 37.18
CA SER A 997 10.93 -9.00 38.43
C SER A 997 9.47 -8.67 38.78
N ASP A 998 9.20 -8.33 40.04
CA ASP A 998 7.86 -7.91 40.48
C ASP A 998 7.39 -6.64 39.76
N ALA A 999 8.31 -5.70 39.49
CA ALA A 999 8.00 -4.49 38.73
C ALA A 999 7.70 -4.81 37.25
N HIS A 1000 8.44 -5.73 36.64
CA HIS A 1000 8.13 -6.22 35.29
C HIS A 1000 6.74 -6.88 35.25
N LYS A 1001 6.42 -7.78 36.20
CA LYS A 1001 5.10 -8.40 36.28
C LYS A 1001 3.99 -7.37 36.47
N ALA A 1002 4.21 -6.35 37.30
CA ALA A 1002 3.26 -5.25 37.48
C ALA A 1002 3.02 -4.47 36.18
N ALA A 1003 4.06 -4.23 35.37
CA ALA A 1003 3.91 -3.59 34.07
C ALA A 1003 3.12 -4.46 33.08
N VAL A 1004 3.35 -5.78 33.06
CA VAL A 1004 2.58 -6.73 32.24
C VAL A 1004 1.09 -6.74 32.64
N ILE A 1005 0.77 -6.60 33.93
CA ILE A 1005 -0.63 -6.44 34.37
C ILE A 1005 -1.25 -5.14 33.83
N GLY A 1006 -0.51 -4.02 33.86
CA GLY A 1006 -0.98 -2.77 33.26
C GLY A 1006 -1.24 -2.91 31.76
N ASP A 1007 -0.31 -3.52 31.04
CA ASP A 1007 -0.42 -3.73 29.60
C ASP A 1007 -1.63 -4.59 29.22
N THR A 1008 -1.80 -5.73 29.90
CA THR A 1008 -2.94 -6.63 29.68
C THR A 1008 -4.30 -6.04 30.07
N VAL A 1009 -4.32 -5.00 30.91
CA VAL A 1009 -5.52 -4.15 31.14
C VAL A 1009 -5.71 -3.14 29.99
N GLY A 1010 -4.60 -2.63 29.45
CA GLY A 1010 -4.53 -1.69 28.33
C GLY A 1010 -4.91 -2.27 26.98
N ASP A 1011 -4.68 -3.56 26.76
CA ASP A 1011 -4.95 -4.27 25.50
C ASP A 1011 -6.38 -4.08 24.98
N PRO A 1012 -7.45 -4.47 25.72
CA PRO A 1012 -8.80 -4.26 25.25
C PRO A 1012 -9.20 -2.78 25.19
N LEU A 1013 -8.51 -1.90 25.93
CA LEU A 1013 -8.71 -0.44 25.84
C LEU A 1013 -8.18 0.09 24.51
N LYS A 1014 -6.94 -0.26 24.14
CA LYS A 1014 -6.23 0.33 23.01
C LYS A 1014 -6.53 -0.34 21.68
N ASP A 1015 -6.92 -1.61 21.63
CA ASP A 1015 -7.05 -2.36 20.36
C ASP A 1015 -8.45 -2.93 20.10
N THR A 1016 -9.38 -2.82 21.07
CA THR A 1016 -10.78 -3.21 20.85
C THR A 1016 -11.74 -2.05 21.03
N SER A 1017 -11.83 -1.49 22.24
CA SER A 1017 -12.85 -0.49 22.58
C SER A 1017 -12.48 0.90 22.06
N GLY A 1018 -11.35 1.46 22.48
CA GLY A 1018 -10.86 2.80 22.13
C GLY A 1018 -10.91 3.12 20.64
N PRO A 1019 -10.24 2.34 19.75
CA PRO A 1019 -10.26 2.61 18.32
C PRO A 1019 -11.66 2.45 17.75
N SER A 1020 -12.44 1.44 18.15
CA SER A 1020 -13.79 1.23 17.60
C SER A 1020 -14.78 2.36 17.95
N LEU A 1021 -14.51 3.17 18.98
CA LEU A 1021 -15.34 4.33 19.32
C LEU A 1021 -15.31 5.42 18.25
N ASN A 1022 -14.19 5.60 17.53
CA ASN A 1022 -14.16 6.56 16.43
C ASN A 1022 -15.13 6.14 15.31
N ILE A 1023 -15.22 4.83 15.06
CA ILE A 1023 -16.17 4.24 14.11
C ILE A 1023 -17.60 4.42 14.57
N LEU A 1024 -17.89 4.16 15.85
CA LEU A 1024 -19.22 4.40 16.42
C LEU A 1024 -19.73 5.81 16.14
N ILE A 1025 -18.89 6.83 16.34
CA ILE A 1025 -19.30 8.24 16.19
C ILE A 1025 -19.57 8.56 14.72
N LYS A 1026 -18.61 8.26 13.84
CA LYS A 1026 -18.69 8.63 12.42
C LYS A 1026 -19.76 7.84 11.66
N LEU A 1027 -19.92 6.55 12.01
CA LEU A 1027 -20.92 5.67 11.43
C LEU A 1027 -22.35 6.10 11.76
N MET A 1028 -22.64 6.42 13.04
CA MET A 1028 -23.98 6.92 13.40
C MET A 1028 -24.30 8.25 12.70
N ALA A 1029 -23.30 9.11 12.49
CA ALA A 1029 -23.47 10.38 11.79
C ALA A 1029 -23.83 10.19 10.31
N VAL A 1030 -23.08 9.38 9.57
CA VAL A 1030 -23.37 9.12 8.14
C VAL A 1030 -24.65 8.30 7.96
N GLU A 1031 -24.92 7.34 8.84
CA GLU A 1031 -26.16 6.57 8.83
C GLU A 1031 -27.37 7.49 9.04
N SER A 1032 -27.29 8.40 10.02
CA SER A 1032 -28.34 9.37 10.28
C SER A 1032 -28.58 10.28 9.08
N LEU A 1033 -27.51 10.75 8.42
CA LEU A 1033 -27.61 11.55 7.19
C LEU A 1033 -28.32 10.79 6.07
N VAL A 1034 -27.89 9.55 5.80
CA VAL A 1034 -28.47 8.72 4.73
C VAL A 1034 -29.96 8.50 4.97
N PHE A 1035 -30.36 8.14 6.18
CA PHE A 1035 -31.77 7.90 6.53
C PHE A 1035 -32.55 9.17 6.91
N ALA A 1036 -31.95 10.37 6.87
CA ALA A 1036 -32.61 11.62 7.22
C ALA A 1036 -33.95 11.83 6.48
N PRO A 1037 -34.07 11.56 5.16
CA PRO A 1037 -35.34 11.75 4.44
C PRO A 1037 -36.43 10.80 4.94
N PHE A 1038 -36.05 9.57 5.31
CA PHE A 1038 -36.94 8.58 5.88
C PHE A 1038 -37.41 9.00 7.27
N PHE A 1039 -36.51 9.43 8.15
CA PHE A 1039 -36.88 9.88 9.49
C PHE A 1039 -37.75 11.13 9.49
N ALA A 1040 -37.49 12.08 8.58
CA ALA A 1040 -38.33 13.27 8.44
C ALA A 1040 -39.75 12.92 7.96
N ALA A 1041 -39.88 11.99 7.01
CA ALA A 1041 -41.19 11.57 6.48
C ALA A 1041 -41.97 10.71 7.48
N HIS A 1042 -41.35 9.64 7.97
CA HIS A 1042 -42.03 8.55 8.68
C HIS A 1042 -41.70 8.48 10.18
N GLY A 1043 -40.64 9.14 10.63
CA GLY A 1043 -40.17 9.09 12.01
C GLY A 1043 -41.01 9.89 13.02
N GLY A 1044 -40.57 9.84 14.29
CA GLY A 1044 -41.27 10.48 15.41
C GLY A 1044 -42.57 9.79 15.81
N LEU A 1045 -42.69 8.47 15.60
CA LEU A 1045 -43.93 7.72 15.82
C LEU A 1045 -44.51 7.92 17.23
N LEU A 1046 -43.68 7.92 18.28
CA LEU A 1046 -44.16 8.12 19.65
C LEU A 1046 -44.79 9.50 19.83
N PHE A 1047 -44.24 10.53 19.19
CA PHE A 1047 -44.76 11.91 19.26
C PHE A 1047 -45.90 12.19 18.27
N LYS A 1048 -46.12 11.32 17.29
CA LYS A 1048 -47.27 11.37 16.38
C LYS A 1048 -48.49 10.62 16.94
N LEU A 1049 -48.27 9.66 17.84
CA LEU A 1049 -49.30 8.87 18.51
C LEU A 1049 -49.78 9.50 19.82
N LEU A 1050 -48.96 10.33 20.44
CA LEU A 1050 -49.32 11.25 21.53
C LEU A 1050 -49.98 12.51 20.95
#